data_AF-A0A4Z2B7Y1-F1
#
_entry.id   AF-A0A4Z2B7Y1-F1
#
_cell.length_a   1.000
_cell.length_b   1.000
_cell.length_c   1.000
_cell.angle_alpha   90.00
_cell.angle_beta   90.00
_cell.angle_gamma   90.00
#
_symmetry.space_group_name_H-M   'P 1'
#
loop_
_entity.id
_entity.type
_entity.pdbx_description
1 polymer ?
#
loop_
_entity_poly.entity_id
_entity_poly.type
_entity_poly.pdbx_seq_one_letter_code
_entity_poly.pdbx_strand_id
1 'polypeptide(L)'
;MDNLESRVALECKEAFAELQTDIHELTQELDGAGIPFLEYRTYAMRVLFPGIEDHPVLKEIEVPANVEKALTLFGQLLTKKHFLLTFIRTLEAQRSFSMRDRGNVASLIMTALQGEMEYATAVLKQLLSDLIDKNLESKNHPKLLLRRTESVAEKMLTNWFTFLLYKFLKECAGEPLFMLYCAIKQQMEKGPIDSITGEARYSLSEDKLIRQQIDYKTLTLHCVNPENENAPEVTVKTLNCDTVTQVKEKLLDAVYKGTPYSQRPKASDMDLGTNTHTHTHTQLSASLLGGNKHHLTCLLCGPEWRQGRMARIILQDEDVTTKIDNDWKRLNTLAHYQVTDGSVIALVPKQNSAYNISNSSTITKSLSRYESMLRTASSPDSLRSRTPMITPDLESGTKLWHLVKNHDHPDQREGDRGSKMVSEIYLTRLLATKGTLQKFVDDLFETIFSTAHRGSALPLAIKYMFDFLDEQADKHSISDSDVRHTWKSNCLPLRFWVNVIKNPQFVFDIHKNSITDACLSVVAQTFMDSCSTSEHKLGKDSPSNKLLYAKDIPNYKNWVERYYSDISRMSAISDQDMSAYLAEQSRLHVNQFNSMSALHEIYSYIVKYKDEILSALERDEQARRQRLRSKLEQVIDTMALAS
;
A
#
# COMPACT_ATOMS: atom_id res chain seq x y z
N MET A 1 4.17 15.90 -27.56
CA MET A 1 4.93 15.53 -26.35
C MET A 1 6.22 16.32 -26.25
N ASP A 2 7.14 16.20 -27.21
CA ASP A 2 8.45 16.90 -27.18
C ASP A 2 8.34 18.42 -26.95
N ASN A 3 7.45 19.09 -27.68
CA ASN A 3 7.20 20.53 -27.49
C ASN A 3 6.67 20.88 -26.09
N LEU A 4 5.91 19.99 -25.45
CA LEU A 4 5.37 20.21 -24.10
C LEU A 4 6.43 19.95 -23.04
N GLU A 5 7.20 18.86 -23.18
CA GLU A 5 8.33 18.55 -22.31
C GLU A 5 9.36 19.68 -22.32
N SER A 6 9.70 20.22 -23.50
CA SER A 6 10.64 21.33 -23.60
C SER A 6 10.15 22.61 -22.89
N ARG A 7 8.83 22.82 -22.77
CA ARG A 7 8.26 23.98 -22.08
C ARG A 7 8.39 23.86 -20.56
N VAL A 8 8.29 22.65 -20.02
CA VAL A 8 8.37 22.41 -18.56
C VAL A 8 9.77 22.03 -18.10
N ALA A 9 10.70 21.69 -19.00
CA ALA A 9 11.99 21.13 -18.63
C ALA A 9 12.80 21.99 -17.64
N LEU A 10 12.76 23.32 -17.76
CA LEU A 10 13.44 24.22 -16.81
C LEU A 10 12.72 24.26 -15.46
N GLU A 11 11.39 24.40 -15.47
CA GLU A 11 10.54 24.35 -14.27
C GLU A 11 10.73 23.02 -13.51
N CYS A 12 10.77 21.89 -14.22
CA CYS A 12 11.04 20.57 -13.63
C CYS A 12 12.41 20.52 -12.94
N LYS A 13 13.45 21.12 -13.54
CA LYS A 13 14.79 21.12 -12.95
C LYS A 13 14.85 21.95 -11.67
N GLU A 14 14.21 23.11 -11.67
CA GLU A 14 14.10 23.97 -10.49
C GLU A 14 13.27 23.32 -9.39
N ALA A 15 12.10 22.76 -9.74
CA ALA A 15 11.23 22.05 -8.81
C ALA A 15 11.91 20.78 -8.26
N PHE A 16 12.69 20.06 -9.09
CA PHE A 16 13.48 18.93 -8.65
C PHE A 16 14.57 19.35 -7.67
N ALA A 17 15.29 20.44 -7.95
CA ALA A 17 16.31 20.94 -7.04
C ALA A 17 15.71 21.32 -5.67
N GLU A 18 14.57 22.03 -5.66
CA GLU A 18 13.85 22.36 -4.43
C GLU A 18 13.39 21.10 -3.69
N LEU A 19 12.75 20.15 -4.39
CA LEU A 19 12.32 18.88 -3.80
C LEU A 19 13.51 18.07 -3.27
N GLN A 20 14.65 18.08 -3.97
CA GLN A 20 15.85 17.39 -3.52
C GLN A 20 16.40 18.03 -2.24
N THR A 21 16.34 19.35 -2.11
CA THR A 21 16.67 20.04 -0.86
C THR A 21 15.70 19.67 0.27
N ASP A 22 14.38 19.74 0.02
CA ASP A 22 13.34 19.37 1.00
C ASP A 22 13.51 17.91 1.49
N ILE A 23 13.82 17.01 0.55
CA ILE A 23 14.06 15.60 0.81
C ILE A 23 15.41 15.38 1.50
N HIS A 24 16.44 16.15 1.17
CA HIS A 24 17.73 16.07 1.86
C HIS A 24 17.61 16.51 3.33
N GLU A 25 16.89 17.59 3.60
CA GLU A 25 16.54 18.03 4.96
C GLU A 25 15.69 16.99 5.70
N LEU A 26 14.81 16.26 5.00
CA LEU A 26 14.14 15.10 5.56
C LEU A 26 15.13 13.99 5.92
N THR A 27 16.08 13.66 5.06
CA THR A 27 17.05 12.58 5.30
C THR A 27 18.11 12.89 6.35
N GLN A 28 18.63 14.12 6.42
CA GLN A 28 19.63 14.48 7.43
C GLN A 28 19.09 14.31 8.86
N GLU A 29 17.80 14.56 9.05
CA GLU A 29 17.15 14.33 10.36
C GLU A 29 16.77 12.86 10.58
N LEU A 30 16.63 12.08 9.51
CA LEU A 30 16.53 10.62 9.58
C LEU A 30 17.88 9.97 9.94
N ASP A 31 19.02 10.65 9.87
CA ASP A 31 20.30 10.11 10.33
C ASP A 31 20.28 9.80 11.85
N GLY A 32 19.35 10.41 12.61
CA GLY A 32 19.09 10.08 14.02
C GLY A 32 18.01 9.00 14.25
N ALA A 33 16.91 9.04 13.48
CA ALA A 33 15.74 8.18 13.69
C ALA A 33 15.72 6.90 12.82
N GLY A 34 16.43 6.90 11.70
CA GLY A 34 16.41 5.86 10.67
C GLY A 34 15.12 5.83 9.84
N ILE A 35 15.18 5.14 8.70
CA ILE A 35 13.98 4.82 7.91
C ILE A 35 13.06 3.92 8.75
N PRO A 36 11.75 4.20 8.86
CA PRO A 36 10.83 3.48 9.73
C PRO A 36 10.43 2.12 9.14
N PHE A 37 11.40 1.23 8.94
CA PHE A 37 11.15 -0.15 8.51
C PHE A 37 10.29 -0.88 9.53
N LEU A 38 9.24 -1.56 9.05
CA LEU A 38 8.49 -2.51 9.86
C LEU A 38 9.35 -3.71 10.16
N GLU A 39 9.18 -4.30 11.34
CA GLU A 39 9.83 -5.56 11.67
C GLU A 39 9.40 -6.69 10.72
N TYR A 40 10.27 -7.70 10.56
CA TYR A 40 10.06 -8.83 9.66
C TYR A 40 8.66 -9.45 9.79
N ARG A 41 8.22 -9.70 11.04
CA ARG A 41 6.90 -10.27 11.33
C ARG A 41 5.77 -9.40 10.79
N THR A 42 5.79 -8.10 11.07
CA THR A 42 4.74 -7.17 10.64
C THR A 42 4.74 -7.01 9.11
N TYR A 43 5.91 -6.87 8.49
CA TYR A 43 6.06 -6.84 7.04
C TYR A 43 5.49 -8.09 6.38
N ALA A 44 5.91 -9.27 6.84
CA ALA A 44 5.46 -10.55 6.29
C ALA A 44 3.95 -10.70 6.40
N MET A 45 3.36 -10.33 7.54
CA MET A 45 1.91 -10.41 7.74
C MET A 45 1.13 -9.48 6.82
N ARG A 46 1.60 -8.23 6.64
CA ARG A 46 0.96 -7.28 5.73
C ARG A 46 0.96 -7.77 4.28
N VAL A 47 1.97 -8.55 3.88
CA VAL A 47 2.07 -9.12 2.52
C VAL A 47 1.32 -10.45 2.37
N LEU A 48 1.40 -11.33 3.35
CA LEU A 48 0.76 -12.65 3.32
C LEU A 48 -0.76 -12.55 3.50
N PHE A 49 -1.22 -11.65 4.36
CA PHE A 49 -2.62 -11.46 4.77
C PHE A 49 -3.02 -9.98 4.67
N PRO A 50 -3.05 -9.41 3.45
CA PRO A 50 -3.29 -7.98 3.25
C PRO A 50 -4.69 -7.58 3.75
N GLY A 51 -4.74 -6.51 4.55
CA GLY A 51 -5.99 -5.95 5.09
C GLY A 51 -6.44 -6.56 6.43
N ILE A 52 -5.69 -7.52 6.99
CA ILE A 52 -6.02 -8.15 8.28
C ILE A 52 -5.03 -7.65 9.35
N GLU A 53 -5.48 -6.79 10.26
CA GLU A 53 -4.64 -6.25 11.34
C GLU A 53 -4.44 -7.26 12.48
N ASP A 54 -5.51 -7.96 12.88
CA ASP A 54 -5.51 -8.90 14.01
C ASP A 54 -5.59 -10.37 13.55
N HIS A 55 -4.64 -10.81 12.72
CA HIS A 55 -4.67 -12.16 12.19
C HIS A 55 -4.48 -13.22 13.29
N PRO A 56 -5.26 -14.33 13.33
CA PRO A 56 -5.13 -15.38 14.35
C PRO A 56 -3.71 -15.95 14.50
N VAL A 57 -2.96 -16.06 13.40
CA VAL A 57 -1.53 -16.46 13.37
C VAL A 57 -0.63 -15.61 14.30
N LEU A 58 -1.06 -14.42 14.68
CA LEU A 58 -0.31 -13.55 15.58
C LEU A 58 -0.69 -13.70 17.05
N LYS A 59 -1.80 -14.36 17.34
CA LYS A 59 -2.33 -14.54 18.69
C LYS A 59 -1.82 -15.85 19.28
N GLU A 60 -1.59 -15.85 20.59
CA GLU A 60 -1.48 -17.11 21.32
C GLU A 60 -2.88 -17.72 21.37
N ILE A 61 -3.02 -18.95 20.90
CA ILE A 61 -4.28 -19.70 21.05
C ILE A 61 -4.08 -20.62 22.24
N GLU A 62 -4.84 -20.39 23.31
CA GLU A 62 -5.04 -21.39 24.36
C GLU A 62 -5.92 -22.50 23.78
N VAL A 63 -5.27 -23.53 23.23
CA VAL A 63 -5.95 -24.73 22.72
C VAL A 63 -6.07 -25.76 23.85
N PRO A 64 -7.20 -26.48 23.96
CA PRO A 64 -7.28 -27.65 24.85
C PRO A 64 -6.18 -28.65 24.53
N ALA A 65 -5.65 -29.37 25.53
CA ALA A 65 -4.52 -30.29 25.35
C ALA A 65 -4.74 -31.34 24.24
N ASN A 66 -5.98 -31.80 24.04
CA ASN A 66 -6.34 -32.72 22.96
C ASN A 66 -6.24 -32.05 21.56
N VAL A 67 -6.63 -30.78 21.46
CA VAL A 67 -6.50 -29.98 20.23
C VAL A 67 -5.01 -29.75 19.91
N GLU A 68 -4.22 -29.35 20.91
CA GLU A 68 -2.77 -29.18 20.74
C GLU A 68 -2.09 -30.47 20.26
N LYS A 69 -2.48 -31.60 20.84
CA LYS A 69 -1.97 -32.92 20.47
C LYS A 69 -2.31 -33.26 19.01
N ALA A 70 -3.55 -33.07 18.57
CA ALA A 70 -3.90 -33.38 17.19
C ALA A 70 -3.29 -32.39 16.19
N LEU A 71 -3.18 -31.10 16.52
CA LEU A 71 -2.47 -30.14 15.66
C LEU A 71 -0.98 -30.47 15.56
N THR A 72 -0.36 -30.97 16.62
CA THR A 72 1.03 -31.46 16.56
C THR A 72 1.17 -32.64 15.60
N LEU A 73 0.26 -33.61 15.67
CA LEU A 73 0.20 -34.72 14.70
C LEU A 73 -0.08 -34.23 13.27
N PHE A 74 -0.92 -33.21 13.12
CA PHE A 74 -1.20 -32.59 11.83
C PHE A 74 0.02 -31.86 11.25
N GLY A 75 0.77 -31.14 12.08
CA GLY A 75 2.04 -30.53 11.69
C GLY A 75 3.05 -31.56 11.17
N GLN A 76 3.12 -32.73 11.82
CA GLN A 76 3.94 -33.85 11.35
C GLN A 76 3.48 -34.43 10.01
N LEU A 77 2.19 -34.31 9.67
CA LEU A 77 1.67 -34.67 8.35
C LEU A 77 2.04 -33.63 7.29
N LEU A 78 1.96 -32.33 7.60
CA LEU A 78 2.36 -31.27 6.66
C LEU A 78 3.84 -31.35 6.27
N THR A 79 4.70 -31.89 7.14
CA THR A 79 6.12 -32.16 6.82
C THR A 79 6.34 -33.45 6.00
N LYS A 80 5.28 -34.16 5.60
CA LYS A 80 5.36 -35.26 4.63
C LYS A 80 5.06 -34.74 3.22
N LYS A 81 6.09 -34.72 2.37
CA LYS A 81 6.02 -34.19 0.99
C LYS A 81 4.79 -34.68 0.22
N HIS A 82 4.53 -35.99 0.25
CA HIS A 82 3.40 -36.59 -0.49
C HIS A 82 2.03 -36.23 0.11
N PHE A 83 1.94 -36.05 1.44
CA PHE A 83 0.71 -35.56 2.06
C PHE A 83 0.41 -34.15 1.56
N LEU A 84 1.39 -33.24 1.68
CA LEU A 84 1.20 -31.84 1.35
C LEU A 84 0.89 -31.61 -0.13
N LEU A 85 1.59 -32.31 -1.03
CA LEU A 85 1.30 -32.26 -2.48
C LEU A 85 -0.12 -32.78 -2.77
N THR A 86 -0.50 -33.92 -2.20
CA THR A 86 -1.84 -34.49 -2.41
C THR A 86 -2.93 -33.57 -1.85
N PHE A 87 -2.70 -33.01 -0.66
CA PHE A 87 -3.60 -32.06 -0.02
C PHE A 87 -3.86 -30.85 -0.90
N ILE A 88 -2.81 -30.14 -1.34
CA ILE A 88 -2.93 -28.94 -2.17
C ILE A 88 -3.64 -29.27 -3.50
N ARG A 89 -3.20 -30.33 -4.21
CA ARG A 89 -3.82 -30.74 -5.47
C ARG A 89 -5.29 -31.09 -5.32
N THR A 90 -5.67 -31.73 -4.21
CA THR A 90 -7.05 -32.09 -3.93
C THR A 90 -7.92 -30.85 -3.69
N LEU A 91 -7.42 -29.87 -2.93
CA LEU A 91 -8.13 -28.61 -2.71
C LEU A 91 -8.34 -27.85 -4.01
N GLU A 92 -7.30 -27.72 -4.84
CA GLU A 92 -7.37 -26.99 -6.10
C GLU A 92 -8.32 -27.62 -7.13
N ALA A 93 -8.54 -28.93 -7.04
CA ALA A 93 -9.49 -29.65 -7.89
C ALA A 93 -10.96 -29.32 -7.55
N GLN A 94 -11.24 -28.75 -6.36
CA GLN A 94 -12.61 -28.47 -5.93
C GLN A 94 -13.13 -27.17 -6.54
N ARG A 95 -14.33 -27.23 -7.13
CA ARG A 95 -15.00 -26.05 -7.71
C ARG A 95 -15.35 -24.99 -6.66
N SER A 96 -15.60 -25.41 -5.42
CA SER A 96 -15.92 -24.54 -4.29
C SER A 96 -14.68 -23.90 -3.64
N PHE A 97 -13.47 -24.29 -4.05
CA PHE A 97 -12.23 -23.68 -3.59
C PHE A 97 -11.96 -22.41 -4.40
N SER A 98 -12.13 -21.26 -3.79
CA SER A 98 -12.08 -19.95 -4.44
C SER A 98 -10.65 -19.42 -4.63
N MET A 99 -10.47 -18.34 -5.39
CA MET A 99 -9.16 -17.66 -5.49
C MET A 99 -8.70 -17.09 -4.14
N ARG A 100 -9.64 -16.63 -3.30
CA ARG A 100 -9.35 -16.21 -1.93
C ARG A 100 -8.85 -17.38 -1.09
N ASP A 101 -9.47 -18.55 -1.20
CA ASP A 101 -9.03 -19.75 -0.47
C ASP A 101 -7.63 -20.20 -0.90
N ARG A 102 -7.33 -20.20 -2.20
CA ARG A 102 -5.98 -20.48 -2.72
C ARG A 102 -4.94 -19.56 -2.08
N GLY A 103 -5.25 -18.26 -2.09
CA GLY A 103 -4.41 -17.23 -1.49
C GLY A 103 -4.16 -17.47 -0.01
N ASN A 104 -5.22 -17.74 0.73
CA ASN A 104 -5.19 -17.97 2.17
C ASN A 104 -4.42 -19.24 2.55
N VAL A 105 -4.73 -20.38 1.91
CA VAL A 105 -4.05 -21.66 2.15
C VAL A 105 -2.56 -21.57 1.85
N ALA A 106 -2.18 -20.92 0.75
CA ALA A 106 -0.77 -20.69 0.43
C ALA A 106 -0.05 -19.88 1.52
N SER A 107 -0.65 -18.82 2.02
CA SER A 107 -0.09 -18.01 3.11
C SER A 107 0.00 -18.80 4.42
N LEU A 108 -1.05 -19.51 4.81
CA LEU A 108 -1.04 -20.34 6.01
C LEU A 108 0.01 -21.46 5.96
N ILE A 109 0.14 -22.16 4.82
CA ILE A 109 1.16 -23.21 4.64
C ILE A 109 2.57 -22.62 4.74
N MET A 110 2.83 -21.51 4.07
CA MET A 110 4.15 -20.86 4.10
C MET A 110 4.50 -20.34 5.51
N THR A 111 3.51 -19.82 6.25
CA THR A 111 3.67 -19.47 7.66
C THR A 111 3.98 -20.69 8.53
N ALA A 112 3.21 -21.78 8.38
CA ALA A 112 3.39 -23.01 9.17
C ALA A 112 4.75 -23.68 8.90
N LEU A 113 5.30 -23.50 7.68
CA LEU A 113 6.59 -24.05 7.25
C LEU A 113 7.73 -23.03 7.28
N GLN A 114 7.55 -21.86 7.91
CA GLN A 114 8.62 -20.84 8.00
C GLN A 114 9.88 -21.37 8.70
N GLY A 115 9.72 -22.28 9.67
CA GLY A 115 10.83 -22.94 10.35
C GLY A 115 11.50 -24.06 9.54
N GLU A 116 10.99 -24.37 8.36
CA GLU A 116 11.40 -25.52 7.52
C GLU A 116 11.50 -25.08 6.04
N MET A 117 12.16 -23.93 5.78
CA MET A 117 12.19 -23.30 4.45
C MET A 117 12.85 -24.16 3.37
N GLU A 118 13.78 -25.05 3.74
CA GLU A 118 14.35 -26.03 2.81
C GLU A 118 13.25 -26.97 2.27
N TYR A 119 12.48 -27.58 3.17
CA TYR A 119 11.36 -28.43 2.81
C TYR A 119 10.28 -27.66 2.03
N ALA A 120 9.92 -26.45 2.48
CA ALA A 120 8.95 -25.60 1.80
C ALA A 120 9.38 -25.28 0.35
N THR A 121 10.67 -25.01 0.14
CA THR A 121 11.25 -24.74 -1.18
C THR A 121 11.19 -25.97 -2.09
N ALA A 122 11.50 -27.15 -1.55
CA ALA A 122 11.42 -28.41 -2.31
C ALA A 122 9.98 -28.75 -2.74
N VAL A 123 8.99 -28.49 -1.88
CA VAL A 123 7.56 -28.63 -2.21
C VAL A 123 7.14 -27.61 -3.25
N LEU A 124 7.53 -26.34 -3.08
CA LEU A 124 7.23 -25.27 -4.02
C LEU A 124 7.78 -25.57 -5.43
N LYS A 125 9.04 -25.99 -5.55
CA LYS A 125 9.64 -26.39 -6.83
C LYS A 125 8.86 -27.51 -7.51
N GLN A 126 8.43 -28.51 -6.74
CA GLN A 126 7.61 -29.60 -7.29
C GLN A 126 6.26 -29.09 -7.80
N LEU A 127 5.55 -28.29 -7.00
CA LEU A 127 4.25 -27.73 -7.39
C LEU A 127 4.36 -26.83 -8.63
N LEU A 128 5.43 -26.04 -8.74
CA LEU A 128 5.69 -25.22 -9.91
C LEU A 128 6.02 -26.07 -11.15
N SER A 129 6.82 -27.13 -11.01
CA SER A 129 7.05 -28.09 -12.11
C SER A 129 5.72 -28.70 -12.57
N ASP A 130 4.89 -29.19 -11.65
CA ASP A 130 3.59 -29.77 -12.00
C ASP A 130 2.68 -28.75 -12.71
N LEU A 131 2.71 -27.49 -12.27
CA LEU A 131 1.96 -26.39 -12.88
C LEU A 131 2.43 -26.11 -14.31
N ILE A 132 3.76 -26.09 -14.53
CA ILE A 132 4.38 -25.92 -15.85
C ILE A 132 3.99 -27.07 -16.76
N ASP A 133 4.24 -28.32 -16.32
CA ASP A 133 3.91 -29.55 -17.05
C ASP A 133 2.43 -29.52 -17.48
N LYS A 134 1.51 -29.28 -16.54
CA LYS A 134 0.05 -29.21 -16.81
C LYS A 134 -0.33 -28.09 -17.78
N ASN A 135 0.30 -26.92 -17.66
CA ASN A 135 0.00 -25.77 -18.52
C ASN A 135 0.40 -26.06 -19.98
N LEU A 136 1.58 -26.65 -20.17
CA LEU A 136 2.11 -27.01 -21.48
C LEU A 136 1.35 -28.19 -22.10
N GLU A 137 1.00 -29.21 -21.31
CA GLU A 137 0.14 -30.33 -21.74
C GLU A 137 -1.25 -29.87 -22.20
N SER A 138 -1.81 -28.85 -21.52
CA SER A 138 -3.07 -28.22 -21.90
C SER A 138 -2.98 -27.39 -23.19
N LYS A 139 -1.81 -27.34 -23.83
CA LYS A 139 -1.50 -26.54 -25.04
C LYS A 139 -1.78 -25.05 -24.86
N ASN A 140 -1.69 -24.55 -23.62
CA ASN A 140 -1.75 -23.12 -23.37
C ASN A 140 -0.49 -22.45 -23.93
N HIS A 141 -0.62 -21.18 -24.31
CA HIS A 141 0.53 -20.43 -24.81
C HIS A 141 1.55 -20.24 -23.67
N PRO A 142 2.83 -20.63 -23.83
CA PRO A 142 3.81 -20.63 -22.73
C PRO A 142 4.01 -19.27 -22.05
N LYS A 143 3.93 -18.16 -22.79
CA LYS A 143 3.98 -16.78 -22.23
C LYS A 143 2.82 -16.43 -21.28
N LEU A 144 1.76 -17.25 -21.20
CA LEU A 144 0.64 -17.04 -20.27
C LEU A 144 0.87 -17.70 -18.89
N LEU A 145 1.89 -18.55 -18.75
CA LEU A 145 2.24 -19.17 -17.48
C LEU A 145 2.64 -18.11 -16.45
N LEU A 146 2.21 -18.31 -15.19
CA LEU A 146 2.43 -17.41 -14.06
C LEU A 146 1.82 -16.00 -14.22
N ARG A 147 1.06 -15.74 -15.30
CA ARG A 147 0.53 -14.40 -15.61
C ARG A 147 -0.57 -13.97 -14.66
N ARG A 148 -1.38 -14.91 -14.16
CA ARG A 148 -2.45 -14.67 -13.17
C ARG A 148 -2.26 -15.63 -12.00
N THR A 149 -2.38 -15.15 -10.76
CA THR A 149 -2.26 -15.97 -9.56
C THR A 149 -3.48 -16.87 -9.41
N GLU A 150 -3.50 -17.98 -10.12
CA GLU A 150 -4.64 -18.89 -10.20
C GLU A 150 -4.39 -20.21 -9.44
N SER A 151 -3.18 -20.40 -8.91
CA SER A 151 -2.80 -21.56 -8.09
C SER A 151 -2.24 -21.18 -6.72
N VAL A 152 -2.31 -22.14 -5.80
CA VAL A 152 -1.65 -22.13 -4.48
C VAL A 152 -0.14 -21.99 -4.67
N ALA A 153 0.44 -22.69 -5.65
CA ALA A 153 1.88 -22.67 -5.95
C ALA A 153 2.39 -21.25 -6.27
N GLU A 154 1.64 -20.50 -7.10
CA GLU A 154 2.00 -19.13 -7.46
C GLU A 154 1.95 -18.16 -6.28
N LYS A 155 0.96 -18.32 -5.40
CA LYS A 155 0.90 -17.54 -4.17
C LYS A 155 2.02 -17.95 -3.20
N MET A 156 2.30 -19.24 -3.06
CA MET A 156 3.43 -19.74 -2.26
C MET A 156 4.76 -19.16 -2.77
N LEU A 157 4.94 -19.06 -4.09
CA LEU A 157 6.12 -18.42 -4.70
C LEU A 157 6.24 -16.94 -4.31
N THR A 158 5.14 -16.20 -4.34
CA THR A 158 5.12 -14.79 -3.91
C THR A 158 5.49 -14.67 -2.43
N ASN A 159 4.96 -15.55 -1.58
CA ASN A 159 5.26 -15.57 -0.15
C ASN A 159 6.73 -15.99 0.12
N TRP A 160 7.26 -16.92 -0.67
CA TRP A 160 8.66 -17.35 -0.60
C TRP A 160 9.63 -16.19 -0.91
N PHE A 161 9.38 -15.44 -1.98
CA PHE A 161 10.13 -14.21 -2.26
C PHE A 161 9.95 -13.16 -1.16
N THR A 162 8.76 -13.05 -0.59
CA THR A 162 8.48 -12.12 0.51
C THR A 162 9.43 -12.36 1.69
N PHE A 163 9.60 -13.62 2.08
CA PHE A 163 10.52 -14.00 3.18
C PHE A 163 11.98 -13.73 2.82
N LEU A 164 12.43 -14.21 1.64
CA LEU A 164 13.86 -14.22 1.30
C LEU A 164 14.40 -12.89 0.78
N LEU A 165 13.53 -11.97 0.34
CA LEU A 165 13.92 -10.65 -0.16
C LEU A 165 13.82 -9.54 0.89
N TYR A 166 13.37 -9.84 2.12
CA TYR A 166 13.26 -8.83 3.17
C TYR A 166 14.61 -8.17 3.49
N LYS A 167 15.70 -8.95 3.54
CA LYS A 167 17.05 -8.40 3.75
C LYS A 167 17.45 -7.43 2.64
N PHE A 168 17.18 -7.80 1.38
CA PHE A 168 17.45 -6.95 0.21
C PHE A 168 16.60 -5.68 0.20
N LEU A 169 15.34 -5.76 0.64
CA LEU A 169 14.51 -4.57 0.89
C LEU A 169 15.16 -3.68 1.95
N LYS A 170 15.61 -4.23 3.08
CA LYS A 170 16.20 -3.42 4.16
C LYS A 170 17.53 -2.78 3.78
N GLU A 171 18.37 -3.48 3.04
CA GLU A 171 19.77 -3.08 2.78
C GLU A 171 19.99 -2.36 1.44
N CYS A 172 19.07 -2.50 0.48
CA CYS A 172 19.26 -1.96 -0.87
C CYS A 172 18.03 -1.20 -1.38
N ALA A 173 16.90 -1.89 -1.57
CA ALA A 173 15.77 -1.33 -2.31
C ALA A 173 14.82 -0.46 -1.45
N GLY A 174 14.90 -0.57 -0.13
CA GLY A 174 14.00 0.12 0.80
C GLY A 174 14.28 1.61 0.90
N GLU A 175 15.55 2.02 0.91
CA GLU A 175 15.93 3.43 0.87
C GLU A 175 15.32 4.15 -0.35
N PRO A 176 15.62 3.79 -1.61
CA PRO A 176 15.04 4.48 -2.76
C PRO A 176 13.51 4.38 -2.84
N LEU A 177 12.91 3.29 -2.34
CA LEU A 177 11.45 3.17 -2.27
C LEU A 177 10.84 4.17 -1.28
N PHE A 178 11.43 4.30 -0.10
CA PHE A 178 11.00 5.26 0.91
C PHE A 178 11.18 6.70 0.40
N MET A 179 12.32 6.98 -0.24
CA MET A 179 12.60 8.28 -0.86
C MET A 179 11.59 8.64 -1.93
N LEU A 180 11.21 7.69 -2.80
CA LEU A 180 10.15 7.89 -3.79
C LEU A 180 8.80 8.20 -3.13
N TYR A 181 8.43 7.46 -2.08
CA TYR A 181 7.21 7.73 -1.33
C TYR A 181 7.20 9.15 -0.74
N CYS A 182 8.30 9.55 -0.08
CA CYS A 182 8.45 10.89 0.50
C CYS A 182 8.39 11.98 -0.58
N ALA A 183 9.08 11.78 -1.71
CA ALA A 183 9.10 12.71 -2.83
C ALA A 183 7.70 12.90 -3.43
N ILE A 184 6.95 11.81 -3.65
CA ILE A 184 5.56 11.87 -4.11
C ILE A 184 4.71 12.65 -3.12
N LYS A 185 4.74 12.29 -1.83
CA LYS A 185 3.92 12.92 -0.79
C LYS A 185 4.18 14.43 -0.72
N GLN A 186 5.44 14.83 -0.59
CA GLN A 186 5.83 16.25 -0.53
C GLN A 186 5.43 17.01 -1.81
N GLN A 187 5.64 16.42 -2.99
CA GLN A 187 5.26 17.04 -4.26
C GLN A 187 3.75 17.25 -4.37
N MET A 188 2.92 16.32 -3.86
CA MET A 188 1.47 16.50 -3.84
C MET A 188 1.07 17.65 -2.89
N GLU A 189 1.69 17.71 -1.72
CA GLU A 189 1.35 18.68 -0.65
C GLU A 189 1.80 20.12 -0.94
N LYS A 190 2.68 20.33 -1.94
CA LYS A 190 3.02 21.67 -2.49
C LYS A 190 1.85 22.35 -3.20
N GLY A 191 0.80 21.61 -3.55
CA GLY A 191 -0.38 22.12 -4.24
C GLY A 191 -1.69 21.73 -3.57
N PRO A 192 -2.83 22.33 -4.00
CA PRO A 192 -4.14 21.99 -3.46
C PRO A 192 -4.47 20.51 -3.65
N ILE A 193 -5.00 19.89 -2.59
CA ILE A 193 -5.56 18.54 -2.58
C ILE A 193 -7.00 18.63 -2.10
N ASP A 194 -7.94 18.10 -2.88
CA ASP A 194 -9.35 18.06 -2.51
C ASP A 194 -9.64 16.88 -1.56
N SER A 195 -10.00 17.16 -0.31
CA SER A 195 -10.23 16.14 0.73
C SER A 195 -11.43 15.22 0.49
N ILE A 196 -12.31 15.53 -0.47
CA ILE A 196 -13.51 14.74 -0.76
C ILE A 196 -13.27 13.82 -1.96
N THR A 197 -12.74 14.35 -3.06
CA THR A 197 -12.47 13.61 -4.31
C THR A 197 -11.12 12.91 -4.31
N GLY A 198 -10.18 13.38 -3.48
CA GLY A 198 -8.78 12.96 -3.49
C GLY A 198 -8.01 13.44 -4.73
N GLU A 199 -8.54 14.38 -5.50
CA GLU A 199 -7.83 15.00 -6.62
C GLU A 199 -6.78 15.99 -6.11
N ALA A 200 -5.65 16.10 -6.81
CA ALA A 200 -4.59 17.05 -6.49
C ALA A 200 -4.10 17.83 -7.71
N ARG A 201 -3.58 19.03 -7.47
CA ARG A 201 -3.00 19.88 -8.52
C ARG A 201 -1.79 19.24 -9.21
N TYR A 202 -0.92 18.60 -8.43
CA TYR A 202 0.34 18.02 -8.89
C TYR A 202 0.28 16.51 -9.07
N SER A 203 -0.90 15.91 -9.25
CA SER A 203 -1.05 14.46 -9.45
C SER A 203 -0.16 13.93 -10.59
N LEU A 204 0.32 12.69 -10.48
CA LEU A 204 0.91 11.92 -11.58
C LEU A 204 -0.16 11.11 -12.34
N SER A 205 -1.35 10.95 -11.76
CA SER A 205 -2.50 10.27 -12.35
C SER A 205 -3.48 11.28 -12.94
N GLU A 206 -3.80 11.13 -14.23
CA GLU A 206 -4.79 11.96 -14.91
C GLU A 206 -6.17 11.91 -14.22
N ASP A 207 -6.58 10.74 -13.73
CA ASP A 207 -7.87 10.53 -13.07
C ASP A 207 -7.98 11.24 -11.72
N LYS A 208 -6.84 11.63 -11.14
CA LYS A 208 -6.75 12.35 -9.86
C LYS A 208 -6.22 13.77 -10.01
N LEU A 209 -6.24 14.32 -11.23
CA LEU A 209 -5.77 15.68 -11.48
C LEU A 209 -6.91 16.69 -11.32
N ILE A 210 -6.70 17.73 -10.50
CA ILE A 210 -7.67 18.83 -10.38
C ILE A 210 -7.76 19.57 -11.72
N ARG A 211 -8.95 19.56 -12.32
CA ARG A 211 -9.23 20.24 -13.59
C ARG A 211 -9.76 21.67 -13.40
N GLN A 212 -10.15 22.06 -12.20
CA GLN A 212 -10.62 23.42 -11.92
C GLN A 212 -9.45 24.37 -11.62
N GLN A 213 -9.63 25.66 -11.90
CA GLN A 213 -8.70 26.69 -11.44
C GLN A 213 -8.96 26.95 -9.96
N ILE A 214 -7.95 26.69 -9.13
CA ILE A 214 -7.98 26.93 -7.69
C ILE A 214 -6.94 27.99 -7.38
N ASP A 215 -7.38 29.13 -6.87
CA ASP A 215 -6.49 30.17 -6.37
C ASP A 215 -6.09 29.83 -4.93
N TYR A 216 -4.78 29.75 -4.67
CA TYR A 216 -4.24 29.41 -3.36
C TYR A 216 -2.98 30.20 -3.06
N LYS A 217 -2.63 30.27 -1.78
CA LYS A 217 -1.42 30.89 -1.25
C LYS A 217 -0.78 29.96 -0.24
N THR A 218 0.54 29.84 -0.30
CA THR A 218 1.32 29.17 0.73
C THR A 218 1.33 30.03 1.98
N LEU A 219 1.09 29.40 3.13
CA LEU A 219 1.16 29.99 4.46
C LEU A 219 2.20 29.24 5.28
N THR A 220 3.06 29.98 5.96
CA THR A 220 4.03 29.47 6.93
C THR A 220 3.40 29.58 8.32
N LEU A 221 3.19 28.45 8.99
CA LEU A 221 2.63 28.40 10.34
C LEU A 221 3.72 28.02 11.34
N HIS A 222 3.64 28.54 12.56
CA HIS A 222 4.53 28.18 13.65
C HIS A 222 3.77 27.33 14.68
N CYS A 223 4.12 26.06 14.76
CA CYS A 223 3.46 25.10 15.64
C CYS A 223 4.16 25.03 17.00
N VAL A 224 3.42 25.29 18.06
CA VAL A 224 3.88 25.01 19.42
C VAL A 224 4.00 23.50 19.60
N ASN A 225 5.11 23.04 20.18
CA ASN A 225 5.33 21.62 20.43
C ASN A 225 4.32 21.12 21.51
N PRO A 226 3.50 20.10 21.21
CA PRO A 226 2.49 19.60 22.14
C PRO A 226 3.06 19.00 23.43
N GLU A 227 4.29 18.49 23.39
CA GLU A 227 4.94 17.81 24.52
C GLU A 227 5.75 18.77 25.40
N ASN A 228 6.19 19.91 24.83
CA ASN A 228 6.99 20.89 25.54
C ASN A 228 6.74 22.30 24.98
N GLU A 229 5.87 23.06 25.64
CA GLU A 229 5.55 24.43 25.22
C GLU A 229 6.76 25.39 25.23
N ASN A 230 7.85 25.04 25.93
CA ASN A 230 9.09 25.83 25.96
C ASN A 230 10.09 25.44 24.85
N ALA A 231 9.81 24.39 24.06
CA ALA A 231 10.62 24.02 22.91
C ALA A 231 10.44 25.03 21.76
N PRO A 232 11.43 25.17 20.85
CA PRO A 232 11.29 26.03 19.69
C PRO A 232 10.08 25.60 18.84
N GLU A 233 9.35 26.58 18.32
CA GLU A 233 8.20 26.36 17.45
C GLU A 233 8.63 25.69 16.14
N VAL A 234 7.86 24.69 15.70
CA VAL A 234 8.11 23.96 14.45
C VAL A 234 7.47 24.73 13.31
N THR A 235 8.26 25.11 12.31
CA THR A 235 7.77 25.87 11.16
C THR A 235 7.23 24.92 10.08
N VAL A 236 5.98 25.13 9.64
CA VAL A 236 5.30 24.23 8.71
C VAL A 236 4.66 25.02 7.56
N LYS A 237 4.97 24.64 6.32
CA LYS A 237 4.33 25.19 5.12
C LYS A 237 2.98 24.51 4.88
N THR A 238 1.93 25.30 4.73
CA THR A 238 0.55 24.86 4.44
C THR A 238 -0.04 25.72 3.33
N LEU A 239 -1.24 25.40 2.87
CA LEU A 239 -1.97 26.23 1.91
C LEU A 239 -3.21 26.82 2.57
N ASN A 240 -3.56 28.06 2.22
CA ASN A 240 -4.79 28.68 2.70
C ASN A 240 -6.06 27.88 2.34
N CYS A 241 -5.99 27.06 1.28
CA CYS A 241 -7.07 26.18 0.85
C CYS A 241 -7.02 24.79 1.50
N ASP A 242 -6.08 24.48 2.39
CA ASP A 242 -6.08 23.20 3.11
C ASP A 242 -7.25 23.16 4.12
N THR A 243 -7.88 21.99 4.26
CA THR A 243 -8.86 21.75 5.34
C THR A 243 -8.17 21.68 6.69
N VAL A 244 -8.94 21.82 7.78
CA VAL A 244 -8.38 21.72 9.15
C VAL A 244 -7.71 20.37 9.37
N THR A 245 -8.29 19.26 8.89
CA THR A 245 -7.65 17.94 8.99
C THR A 245 -6.36 17.84 8.19
N GLN A 246 -6.30 18.36 6.95
CA GLN A 246 -5.06 18.38 6.16
C GLN A 246 -3.95 19.17 6.87
N VAL A 247 -4.30 20.30 7.50
CA VAL A 247 -3.35 21.09 8.30
C VAL A 247 -2.86 20.28 9.50
N LYS A 248 -3.75 19.61 10.24
CA LYS A 248 -3.35 18.74 11.36
C LYS A 248 -2.40 17.63 10.91
N GLU A 249 -2.66 16.98 9.78
CA GLU A 249 -1.77 15.96 9.22
C GLU A 249 -0.38 16.51 8.92
N LYS A 250 -0.29 17.65 8.21
CA LYS A 250 0.98 18.33 7.92
C LYS A 250 1.74 18.73 9.18
N LEU A 251 1.03 19.23 10.20
CA LEU A 251 1.62 19.58 11.49
C LEU A 251 2.13 18.35 12.24
N LEU A 252 1.37 17.25 12.26
CA LEU A 252 1.78 15.99 12.87
C LEU A 252 3.00 15.40 12.17
N ASP A 253 3.07 15.48 10.85
CA ASP A 253 4.25 15.04 10.09
C ASP A 253 5.51 15.85 10.42
N ALA A 254 5.38 17.15 10.64
CA ALA A 254 6.50 18.02 10.98
C ALA A 254 6.93 17.87 12.45
N VAL A 255 5.99 17.86 13.38
CA VAL A 255 6.25 17.75 14.82
C VAL A 255 6.80 16.36 15.18
N TYR A 256 6.28 15.30 14.56
CA TYR A 256 6.65 13.91 14.81
C TYR A 256 7.47 13.28 13.67
N LYS A 257 8.25 14.10 12.94
CA LYS A 257 9.02 13.68 11.75
C LYS A 257 9.90 12.46 11.99
N GLY A 258 10.52 12.35 13.17
CA GLY A 258 11.37 11.22 13.59
C GLY A 258 10.63 10.04 14.25
N THR A 259 9.31 10.12 14.42
CA THR A 259 8.51 9.07 15.07
C THR A 259 7.80 8.22 14.01
N PRO A 260 7.79 6.87 14.10
CA PRO A 260 7.00 6.01 13.21
C PRO A 260 5.51 6.38 13.22
N TYR A 261 4.81 6.27 12.07
CA TYR A 261 3.44 6.78 11.95
C TYR A 261 2.47 6.15 12.96
N SER A 262 2.57 4.85 13.25
CA SER A 262 1.68 4.16 14.18
C SER A 262 1.79 4.64 15.63
N GLN A 263 2.88 5.32 15.99
CA GLN A 263 3.14 5.85 17.34
C GLN A 263 2.71 7.31 17.50
N ARG A 264 2.29 7.97 16.41
CA ARG A 264 1.87 9.38 16.43
C ARG A 264 0.41 9.52 16.87
N PRO A 265 0.02 10.65 17.49
CA PRO A 265 -1.38 11.00 17.66
C PRO A 265 -2.09 11.07 16.30
N LYS A 266 -3.34 10.61 16.22
CA LYS A 266 -4.14 10.73 14.99
C LYS A 266 -4.73 12.13 14.89
N ALA A 267 -4.87 12.65 13.67
CA ALA A 267 -5.52 13.94 13.43
C ALA A 267 -6.97 13.97 13.99
N SER A 268 -7.67 12.84 14.02
CA SER A 268 -9.01 12.73 14.63
C SER A 268 -9.02 13.05 16.13
N ASP A 269 -7.92 12.77 16.81
CA ASP A 269 -7.78 12.82 18.28
C ASP A 269 -7.19 14.16 18.75
N MET A 270 -6.83 15.03 17.80
CA MET A 270 -6.27 16.35 18.04
C MET A 270 -7.21 17.46 17.58
N ASP A 271 -7.28 18.52 18.37
CA ASP A 271 -7.86 19.82 18.04
C ASP A 271 -6.77 20.78 17.58
N LEU A 272 -7.14 21.68 16.65
CA LEU A 272 -6.25 22.69 16.10
C LEU A 272 -6.60 24.06 16.71
N GLY A 273 -5.73 24.60 17.56
CA GLY A 273 -5.93 25.92 18.18
C GLY A 273 -5.15 27.02 17.47
N THR A 274 -5.76 28.20 17.29
CA THR A 274 -5.06 29.41 16.80
C THR A 274 -5.16 30.58 17.79
N ASN A 275 -4.11 31.39 17.84
CA ASN A 275 -4.04 32.62 18.65
C ASN A 275 -4.61 33.85 17.91
N THR A 276 -4.94 33.74 16.62
CA THR A 276 -5.38 34.89 15.83
C THR A 276 -6.78 35.34 16.24
N HIS A 277 -6.95 36.64 16.55
CA HIS A 277 -8.27 37.26 16.70
C HIS A 277 -8.99 37.30 15.34
N THR A 278 -9.68 36.22 14.96
CA THR A 278 -10.46 36.17 13.72
C THR A 278 -11.68 37.09 13.84
N HIS A 279 -11.71 38.19 13.07
CA HIS A 279 -12.84 39.15 13.06
C HIS A 279 -14.20 38.52 12.69
N THR A 280 -14.19 37.35 12.04
CA THR A 280 -15.40 36.60 11.64
C THR A 280 -16.20 36.10 12.84
N HIS A 281 -15.55 35.63 13.91
CA HIS A 281 -16.22 35.14 15.11
C HIS A 281 -16.88 36.27 15.93
N THR A 282 -16.37 37.50 15.81
CA THR A 282 -16.93 38.68 16.51
C THR A 282 -18.12 39.31 15.77
N GLN A 283 -18.24 39.12 14.45
CA GLN A 283 -19.35 39.67 13.66
C GLN A 283 -20.56 38.72 13.56
N LEU A 284 -20.37 37.39 13.52
CA LEU A 284 -21.48 36.43 13.48
C LEU A 284 -22.14 36.23 14.85
N SER A 285 -21.37 36.31 15.93
CA SER A 285 -21.93 36.31 17.31
C SER A 285 -22.77 37.56 17.60
N ALA A 286 -22.53 38.67 16.90
CA ALA A 286 -23.28 39.92 17.06
C ALA A 286 -24.57 40.00 16.22
N SER A 287 -24.69 39.20 15.15
CA SER A 287 -25.80 39.29 14.19
C SER A 287 -26.90 38.24 14.42
N LEU A 288 -26.60 37.12 15.08
CA LEU A 288 -27.58 36.04 15.32
C LEU A 288 -28.32 36.12 16.66
N LEU A 289 -27.80 36.84 17.66
CA LEU A 289 -28.45 36.97 18.97
C LEU A 289 -28.19 38.36 19.54
N GLY A 290 -29.22 39.19 19.62
CA GLY A 290 -29.20 40.49 20.30
C GLY A 290 -29.05 40.34 21.81
N GLY A 291 -27.90 39.84 22.29
CA GLY A 291 -27.66 39.58 23.71
C GLY A 291 -26.16 39.46 24.06
N ASN A 292 -25.77 40.17 25.12
CA ASN A 292 -24.47 40.24 25.82
C ASN A 292 -23.26 39.45 25.26
N LYS A 293 -22.26 40.22 24.80
CA LYS A 293 -20.94 39.82 24.29
C LYS A 293 -20.09 38.93 25.22
N HIS A 294 -20.43 38.83 26.52
CA HIS A 294 -19.61 38.11 27.51
C HIS A 294 -19.97 36.61 27.68
N HIS A 295 -21.10 36.13 27.13
CA HIS A 295 -21.53 34.74 27.32
C HIS A 295 -21.15 33.81 26.16
N LEU A 296 -20.94 34.33 24.93
CA LEU A 296 -20.56 33.52 23.75
C LEU A 296 -19.08 33.13 23.71
N THR A 297 -18.19 33.88 24.34
CA THR A 297 -16.78 33.49 24.54
C THR A 297 -16.65 32.22 25.39
N CYS A 298 -17.73 31.81 26.07
CA CYS A 298 -17.74 30.72 27.04
C CYS A 298 -18.12 29.35 26.45
N LEU A 299 -18.64 29.29 25.22
CA LEU A 299 -19.06 28.03 24.56
C LEU A 299 -18.07 27.49 23.52
N LEU A 300 -17.10 28.30 23.09
CA LEU A 300 -16.13 27.97 22.04
C LEU A 300 -14.68 27.81 22.53
N CYS A 301 -14.39 28.26 23.76
CA CYS A 301 -13.14 27.94 24.45
C CYS A 301 -13.42 26.77 25.40
N GLY A 302 -12.73 25.64 25.21
CA GLY A 302 -12.79 24.52 26.16
C GLY A 302 -12.44 24.96 27.60
N PRO A 303 -13.02 24.32 28.62
CA PRO A 303 -13.00 24.81 30.00
C PRO A 303 -11.62 24.97 30.67
N GLU A 304 -10.54 24.40 30.13
CA GLU A 304 -9.21 24.43 30.78
C GLU A 304 -8.21 25.46 30.24
N TRP A 305 -8.47 26.14 29.12
CA TRP A 305 -7.47 27.04 28.50
C TRP A 305 -7.57 28.50 28.96
N ARG A 306 -7.91 28.71 30.25
CA ARG A 306 -8.04 30.05 30.88
C ARG A 306 -6.83 30.48 31.70
N GLN A 307 -5.77 29.68 31.80
CA GLN A 307 -4.59 30.05 32.60
C GLN A 307 -3.54 30.78 31.75
N GLY A 308 -3.68 32.12 31.69
CA GLY A 308 -2.57 33.04 31.45
C GLY A 308 -2.06 33.16 30.00
N ARG A 309 -2.52 34.23 29.33
CA ARG A 309 -2.15 34.74 27.97
C ARG A 309 -2.96 34.15 26.79
N MET A 310 -3.84 35.01 26.27
CA MET A 310 -4.59 34.96 25.00
C MET A 310 -5.57 33.78 24.79
N ALA A 311 -6.84 34.10 24.57
CA ALA A 311 -7.88 33.11 24.27
C ALA A 311 -7.64 32.48 22.88
N ARG A 312 -7.42 31.17 22.84
CA ARG A 312 -7.23 30.38 21.59
C ARG A 312 -8.58 29.91 21.04
N ILE A 313 -8.74 29.98 19.72
CA ILE A 313 -9.92 29.50 18.99
C ILE A 313 -9.62 28.12 18.43
N ILE A 314 -10.50 27.15 18.65
CA ILE A 314 -10.39 25.80 18.05
C ILE A 314 -11.01 25.80 16.66
N LEU A 315 -10.26 25.34 15.67
CA LEU A 315 -10.68 25.18 14.28
C LEU A 315 -11.13 23.75 14.03
N GLN A 316 -12.19 23.57 13.21
CA GLN A 316 -12.74 22.25 12.87
C GLN A 316 -13.13 22.22 11.38
N ASP A 317 -13.12 21.03 10.76
CA ASP A 317 -13.55 20.87 9.36
C ASP A 317 -15.03 21.26 9.16
N GLU A 318 -15.84 21.09 10.21
CA GLU A 318 -17.23 21.53 10.30
C GLU A 318 -17.47 22.13 11.69
N ASP A 319 -18.00 23.35 11.73
CA ASP A 319 -18.52 24.03 12.92
C ASP A 319 -19.77 24.87 12.60
N VAL A 320 -20.23 25.67 13.56
CA VAL A 320 -21.39 26.57 13.40
C VAL A 320 -21.21 27.66 12.34
N THR A 321 -19.98 27.89 11.87
CA THR A 321 -19.65 28.89 10.84
C THR A 321 -19.57 28.28 9.44
N THR A 322 -19.69 26.96 9.32
CA THR A 322 -19.58 26.22 8.05
C THR A 322 -20.57 26.75 7.02
N LYS A 323 -20.09 27.03 5.81
CA LYS A 323 -20.91 27.56 4.72
C LYS A 323 -21.77 26.45 4.10
N ILE A 324 -23.08 26.68 4.05
CA ILE A 324 -24.07 25.82 3.40
C ILE A 324 -24.73 26.61 2.27
N ASP A 325 -24.76 26.03 1.07
CA ASP A 325 -25.31 26.63 -0.15
C ASP A 325 -26.04 25.55 -0.97
N ASN A 326 -27.36 25.68 -1.14
CA ASN A 326 -28.20 24.80 -1.96
C ASN A 326 -27.90 23.30 -1.79
N ASP A 327 -28.07 22.80 -0.56
CA ASP A 327 -27.77 21.42 -0.11
C ASP A 327 -26.29 21.03 -0.10
N TRP A 328 -25.37 21.93 -0.44
CA TRP A 328 -23.93 21.68 -0.36
C TRP A 328 -23.30 22.33 0.85
N LYS A 329 -22.58 21.54 1.64
CA LYS A 329 -21.79 22.02 2.78
C LYS A 329 -20.30 21.99 2.44
N ARG A 330 -19.63 23.15 2.53
CA ARG A 330 -18.21 23.26 2.22
C ARG A 330 -17.36 23.01 3.47
N LEU A 331 -16.36 22.13 3.40
CA LEU A 331 -15.40 21.96 4.49
C LEU A 331 -14.66 23.27 4.78
N ASN A 332 -14.47 23.55 6.07
CA ASN A 332 -13.74 24.72 6.53
C ASN A 332 -12.24 24.58 6.22
N THR A 333 -11.64 25.70 5.80
CA THR A 333 -10.23 25.81 5.40
C THR A 333 -9.53 26.89 6.21
N LEU A 334 -8.20 27.00 6.13
CA LEU A 334 -7.48 28.12 6.75
C LEU A 334 -7.98 29.49 6.23
N ALA A 335 -8.33 29.58 4.95
CA ALA A 335 -8.91 30.79 4.35
C ALA A 335 -10.30 31.11 4.90
N HIS A 336 -11.11 30.10 5.25
CA HIS A 336 -12.41 30.32 5.90
C HIS A 336 -12.26 31.03 7.25
N TYR A 337 -11.26 30.63 8.03
CA TYR A 337 -10.92 31.25 9.31
C TYR A 337 -10.02 32.49 9.18
N GLN A 338 -9.61 32.86 7.96
CA GLN A 338 -8.71 33.98 7.70
C GLN A 338 -7.37 33.87 8.44
N VAL A 339 -6.84 32.65 8.58
CA VAL A 339 -5.51 32.43 9.15
C VAL A 339 -4.47 33.09 8.24
N THR A 340 -3.58 33.89 8.83
CA THR A 340 -2.55 34.64 8.12
C THR A 340 -1.22 33.91 8.12
N ASP A 341 -0.34 34.30 7.20
CA ASP A 341 1.06 33.87 7.19
C ASP A 341 1.75 34.26 8.52
N GLY A 342 2.61 33.39 9.03
CA GLY A 342 3.30 33.55 10.32
C GLY A 342 2.42 33.30 11.55
N SER A 343 1.21 32.74 11.40
CA SER A 343 0.34 32.48 12.56
C SER A 343 0.89 31.38 13.46
N VAL A 344 0.79 31.60 14.78
CA VAL A 344 1.11 30.59 15.81
C VAL A 344 -0.10 29.70 16.05
N ILE A 345 0.12 28.38 15.97
CA ILE A 345 -0.88 27.32 16.04
C ILE A 345 -0.45 26.28 17.08
N ALA A 346 -1.41 25.58 17.69
CA ALA A 346 -1.13 24.48 18.61
C ALA A 346 -2.00 23.25 18.28
N LEU A 347 -1.41 22.07 18.37
CA LEU A 347 -2.14 20.79 18.39
C LEU A 347 -2.43 20.41 19.84
N VAL A 348 -3.70 20.20 20.17
CA VAL A 348 -4.14 19.88 21.54
C VAL A 348 -4.91 18.57 21.54
N PRO A 349 -4.62 17.61 22.44
CA PRO A 349 -5.44 16.40 22.55
C PRO A 349 -6.90 16.73 22.87
N LYS A 350 -7.84 16.09 22.16
CA LYS A 350 -9.26 16.21 22.44
C LYS A 350 -9.60 15.61 23.80
N GLN A 351 -10.13 16.43 24.71
CA GLN A 351 -10.72 15.90 25.94
C GLN A 351 -12.10 15.31 25.64
N ASN A 352 -12.22 13.98 25.68
CA ASN A 352 -13.50 13.29 25.63
C ASN A 352 -14.28 13.54 26.94
N SER A 353 -14.93 14.69 27.06
CA SER A 353 -15.95 14.88 28.09
C SER A 353 -17.17 14.03 27.72
N ALA A 354 -17.55 13.08 28.57
CA ALA A 354 -18.69 12.17 28.41
C ALA A 354 -20.07 12.86 28.22
N TYR A 355 -20.12 14.19 28.17
CA TYR A 355 -21.32 15.01 28.08
C TYR A 355 -21.57 15.63 26.68
N ASN A 356 -20.67 15.47 25.71
CA ASN A 356 -20.83 15.97 24.34
C ASN A 356 -21.08 14.84 23.31
N ILE A 357 -21.86 13.82 23.66
CA ILE A 357 -22.30 12.74 22.74
C ILE A 357 -23.55 13.19 21.97
N SER A 358 -23.54 14.40 21.44
CA SER A 358 -24.60 14.90 20.55
C SER A 358 -23.94 15.87 19.57
N ASN A 359 -23.77 15.41 18.32
CA ASN A 359 -23.22 16.12 17.14
C ASN A 359 -21.73 15.95 16.80
N SER A 360 -21.07 14.86 17.24
CA SER A 360 -19.75 14.49 16.68
C SER A 360 -19.87 13.72 15.36
N SER A 361 -19.55 14.44 14.27
CA SER A 361 -18.91 14.05 13.01
C SER A 361 -19.47 12.88 12.18
N THR A 362 -20.19 13.22 11.11
CA THR A 362 -20.56 12.30 10.01
C THR A 362 -19.33 11.90 9.18
N ILE A 363 -18.31 12.77 9.08
CA ILE A 363 -17.07 12.53 8.33
C ILE A 363 -16.20 11.44 8.98
N THR A 364 -15.90 11.53 10.28
CA THR A 364 -15.03 10.54 10.95
C THR A 364 -15.64 9.13 10.95
N LYS A 365 -16.98 9.02 10.99
CA LYS A 365 -17.72 7.75 10.92
C LYS A 365 -17.90 7.19 9.50
N SER A 366 -17.80 8.04 8.48
CA SER A 366 -17.88 7.62 7.07
C SER A 366 -16.49 7.32 6.50
N LEU A 367 -15.46 8.08 6.88
CA LEU A 367 -14.06 7.76 6.59
C LEU A 367 -13.64 6.43 7.25
N SER A 368 -13.98 6.18 8.52
CA SER A 368 -13.67 4.88 9.16
C SER A 368 -14.40 3.69 8.53
N ARG A 369 -15.66 3.88 8.07
CA ARG A 369 -16.40 2.87 7.31
C ARG A 369 -15.81 2.64 5.92
N TYR A 370 -15.33 3.68 5.25
CA TYR A 370 -14.73 3.57 3.92
C TYR A 370 -13.30 3.00 3.97
N GLU A 371 -12.51 3.35 5.00
CA GLU A 371 -11.21 2.76 5.28
C GLU A 371 -11.35 1.25 5.55
N SER A 372 -12.42 0.83 6.23
CA SER A 372 -12.79 -0.59 6.41
C SER A 372 -13.20 -1.28 5.09
N MET A 373 -13.87 -0.57 4.17
CA MET A 373 -14.23 -1.11 2.84
C MET A 373 -13.04 -1.20 1.87
N LEU A 374 -12.13 -0.23 1.88
CA LEU A 374 -10.89 -0.26 1.08
C LEU A 374 -9.95 -1.39 1.55
N ARG A 375 -10.00 -1.76 2.83
CA ARG A 375 -9.24 -2.91 3.39
C ARG A 375 -9.80 -4.27 2.95
N THR A 376 -11.05 -4.35 2.47
CA THR A 376 -11.71 -5.61 2.07
C THR A 376 -11.79 -5.83 0.55
N ALA A 377 -11.46 -4.82 -0.27
CA ALA A 377 -11.51 -4.89 -1.72
C ALA A 377 -10.11 -5.07 -2.35
N SER A 378 -9.47 -6.20 -2.06
CA SER A 378 -8.23 -6.65 -2.72
C SER A 378 -8.50 -7.90 -3.56
N SER A 379 -9.16 -7.72 -4.72
CA SER A 379 -9.14 -8.71 -5.80
C SER A 379 -8.89 -8.05 -7.16
N PRO A 380 -8.03 -8.65 -8.01
CA PRO A 380 -7.73 -8.17 -9.34
C PRO A 380 -8.69 -8.83 -10.33
N ASP A 381 -9.82 -8.21 -10.63
CA ASP A 381 -10.45 -8.32 -11.94
C ASP A 381 -11.69 -7.40 -12.00
N SER A 382 -11.76 -6.59 -13.06
CA SER A 382 -12.80 -5.60 -13.37
C SER A 382 -12.64 -4.22 -12.71
N LEU A 383 -11.62 -3.49 -13.16
CA LEU A 383 -11.62 -2.03 -13.17
C LEU A 383 -12.69 -1.54 -14.16
N ARG A 384 -13.88 -1.23 -13.65
CA ARG A 384 -14.64 -0.10 -14.17
C ARG A 384 -14.72 0.95 -13.08
N SER A 385 -14.22 2.14 -13.43
CA SER A 385 -14.42 3.40 -12.74
C SER A 385 -15.80 3.44 -12.07
N ARG A 386 -15.81 3.35 -10.74
CA ARG A 386 -16.86 3.91 -9.93
C ARG A 386 -16.19 4.91 -9.02
N THR A 387 -16.27 6.17 -9.43
CA THR A 387 -16.22 7.33 -8.53
C THR A 387 -17.01 7.00 -7.26
N PRO A 388 -16.55 7.43 -6.06
CA PRO A 388 -17.30 7.17 -4.84
C PRO A 388 -18.70 7.75 -5.03
N MET A 389 -19.73 6.91 -4.96
CA MET A 389 -21.08 7.43 -4.84
C MET A 389 -21.15 8.19 -3.52
N ILE A 390 -21.52 9.47 -3.65
CA ILE A 390 -21.91 10.36 -2.57
C ILE A 390 -22.93 9.58 -1.74
N THR A 391 -22.54 9.01 -0.59
CA THR A 391 -23.54 8.70 0.42
C THR A 391 -23.93 10.06 0.99
N PRO A 392 -25.15 10.56 0.72
CA PRO A 392 -25.64 11.73 1.43
C PRO A 392 -25.56 11.39 2.91
N ASP A 393 -25.30 12.38 3.75
CA ASP A 393 -25.63 12.23 5.15
C ASP A 393 -27.14 11.91 5.23
N LEU A 394 -27.47 10.65 5.47
CA LEU A 394 -28.84 10.14 5.40
C LEU A 394 -29.74 10.83 6.45
N GLU A 395 -29.12 11.55 7.40
CA GLU A 395 -29.79 12.33 8.45
C GLU A 395 -30.04 13.80 8.06
N SER A 396 -29.29 14.41 7.11
CA SER A 396 -29.41 15.85 6.78
C SER A 396 -29.67 16.20 5.31
N GLY A 397 -29.53 15.25 4.38
CA GLY A 397 -29.74 15.50 2.94
C GLY A 397 -28.69 16.38 2.26
N THR A 398 -27.68 16.86 3.01
CA THR A 398 -26.62 17.74 2.47
C THR A 398 -25.42 16.96 1.94
N LYS A 399 -24.82 17.44 0.84
CA LYS A 399 -23.62 16.89 0.20
C LYS A 399 -22.38 17.69 0.60
N LEU A 400 -21.31 17.02 1.03
CA LEU A 400 -20.04 17.66 1.38
C LEU A 400 -19.17 17.92 0.14
N TRP A 401 -18.44 19.04 0.15
CA TRP A 401 -17.43 19.36 -0.87
C TRP A 401 -16.28 20.19 -0.29
N HIS A 402 -15.13 20.22 -0.96
CA HIS A 402 -13.98 21.00 -0.53
C HIS A 402 -13.57 22.08 -1.56
N LEU A 403 -12.90 21.66 -2.64
CA LEU A 403 -12.42 22.52 -3.72
C LEU A 403 -13.27 22.34 -4.98
N VAL A 404 -13.67 21.10 -5.27
CA VAL A 404 -14.41 20.72 -6.48
C VAL A 404 -15.84 20.32 -6.11
N LYS A 405 -16.84 21.01 -6.68
CA LYS A 405 -18.23 20.54 -6.69
C LYS A 405 -18.43 19.64 -7.90
N ASN A 406 -18.65 18.34 -7.68
CA ASN A 406 -19.11 17.45 -8.74
C ASN A 406 -20.60 17.76 -9.00
N HIS A 407 -20.87 18.69 -9.91
CA HIS A 407 -22.22 18.83 -10.45
C HIS A 407 -22.53 17.60 -11.30
N ASP A 408 -23.60 16.88 -10.97
CA ASP A 408 -24.28 16.00 -11.92
C ASP A 408 -24.82 16.91 -13.04
N HIS A 409 -24.02 17.16 -14.07
CA HIS A 409 -24.49 17.81 -15.30
C HIS A 409 -24.99 16.72 -16.26
N PRO A 410 -26.31 16.58 -16.48
CA PRO A 410 -26.84 15.67 -17.50
C PRO A 410 -26.77 16.25 -18.93
N ASP A 411 -26.13 17.40 -19.15
CA ASP A 411 -26.08 18.04 -20.46
C ASP A 411 -24.64 18.42 -20.84
N GLN A 412 -23.93 17.50 -21.50
CA GLN A 412 -22.89 17.87 -22.45
C GLN A 412 -23.28 17.31 -23.80
N ARG A 413 -23.97 18.15 -24.57
CA ARG A 413 -23.99 18.02 -26.03
C ARG A 413 -22.57 18.16 -26.53
N GLU A 414 -22.14 17.20 -27.33
CA GLU A 414 -20.88 17.19 -28.04
C GLU A 414 -20.69 18.49 -28.82
N GLY A 415 -19.54 19.14 -28.61
CA GLY A 415 -19.06 20.20 -29.48
C GLY A 415 -18.92 21.55 -28.79
N ASP A 416 -17.84 21.74 -28.02
CA ASP A 416 -17.24 23.06 -27.95
C ASP A 416 -15.72 23.01 -27.87
N ARG A 417 -15.07 23.92 -28.60
CA ARG A 417 -13.62 23.95 -28.89
C ARG A 417 -12.75 24.28 -27.66
N GLY A 418 -13.32 24.33 -26.46
CA GLY A 418 -12.61 24.51 -25.19
C GLY A 418 -11.93 23.25 -24.63
N SER A 419 -12.34 22.05 -25.05
CA SER A 419 -11.82 20.78 -24.49
C SER A 419 -10.34 20.48 -24.82
N LYS A 420 -9.83 20.94 -25.97
CA LYS A 420 -8.44 20.63 -26.43
C LYS A 420 -7.35 21.48 -25.76
N MET A 421 -7.56 22.78 -25.55
CA MET A 421 -6.59 23.62 -24.83
C MET A 421 -6.54 23.28 -23.33
N VAL A 422 -7.69 22.88 -22.80
CA VAL A 422 -7.85 22.42 -21.43
C VAL A 422 -7.08 21.10 -21.19
N SER A 423 -7.04 20.16 -22.15
CA SER A 423 -6.22 18.94 -22.03
C SER A 423 -4.70 19.18 -22.10
N GLU A 424 -4.24 20.18 -22.85
CA GLU A 424 -2.80 20.49 -22.98
C GLU A 424 -2.21 21.03 -21.67
N ILE A 425 -2.92 21.95 -20.99
CA ILE A 425 -2.50 22.51 -19.69
C ILE A 425 -2.37 21.40 -18.63
N TYR A 426 -3.30 20.45 -18.61
CA TYR A 426 -3.25 19.33 -17.68
C TYR A 426 -2.10 18.38 -17.97
N LEU A 427 -1.84 18.10 -19.24
CA LEU A 427 -0.71 17.28 -19.65
C LEU A 427 0.63 17.93 -19.28
N THR A 428 0.74 19.26 -19.41
CA THR A 428 1.89 20.04 -18.93
C THR A 428 2.08 19.89 -17.42
N ARG A 429 1.02 19.89 -16.60
CA ARG A 429 1.12 19.64 -15.15
C ARG A 429 1.58 18.22 -14.83
N LEU A 430 1.02 17.21 -15.52
CA LEU A 430 1.45 15.81 -15.37
C LEU A 430 2.94 15.65 -15.72
N LEU A 431 3.38 16.28 -16.82
CA LEU A 431 4.78 16.27 -17.25
C LEU A 431 5.69 16.99 -16.26
N ALA A 432 5.24 18.09 -15.67
CA ALA A 432 5.97 18.81 -14.63
C ALA A 432 6.21 17.89 -13.42
N THR A 433 5.15 17.30 -12.86
CA THR A 433 5.25 16.34 -11.75
C THR A 433 6.13 15.14 -12.12
N LYS A 434 5.94 14.56 -13.30
CA LYS A 434 6.75 13.43 -13.78
C LYS A 434 8.23 13.80 -13.83
N GLY A 435 8.56 14.96 -14.39
CA GLY A 435 9.92 15.47 -14.47
C GLY A 435 10.55 15.66 -13.09
N THR A 436 9.80 16.22 -12.13
CA THR A 436 10.25 16.41 -10.75
C THR A 436 10.51 15.08 -10.02
N LEU A 437 9.70 14.05 -10.27
CA LEU A 437 9.83 12.76 -9.57
C LEU A 437 10.77 11.77 -10.29
N GLN A 438 11.23 12.09 -11.50
CA GLN A 438 11.91 11.17 -12.42
C GLN A 438 13.11 10.47 -11.77
N LYS A 439 14.00 11.21 -11.12
CA LYS A 439 15.21 10.64 -10.52
C LYS A 439 14.90 9.59 -9.45
N PHE A 440 13.91 9.84 -8.59
CA PHE A 440 13.53 8.88 -7.55
C PHE A 440 12.95 7.59 -8.13
N VAL A 441 12.26 7.67 -9.28
CA VAL A 441 11.79 6.51 -10.03
C VAL A 441 12.98 5.74 -10.63
N ASP A 442 13.91 6.45 -11.26
CA ASP A 442 15.12 5.86 -11.85
C ASP A 442 15.98 5.16 -10.80
N ASP A 443 16.28 5.82 -9.68
CA ASP A 443 17.09 5.28 -8.57
C ASP A 443 16.47 3.98 -8.02
N LEU A 444 15.13 3.93 -7.88
CA LEU A 444 14.41 2.73 -7.46
C LEU A 444 14.49 1.60 -8.49
N PHE A 445 14.23 1.90 -9.76
CA PHE A 445 14.21 0.89 -10.83
C PHE A 445 15.61 0.32 -11.06
N GLU A 446 16.63 1.18 -11.07
CA GLU A 446 18.03 0.78 -11.20
C GLU A 446 18.47 -0.12 -10.04
N THR A 447 18.07 0.22 -8.81
CA THR A 447 18.37 -0.62 -7.63
C THR A 447 17.69 -1.98 -7.70
N ILE A 448 16.43 -2.05 -8.14
CA ILE A 448 15.69 -3.31 -8.28
C ILE A 448 16.28 -4.19 -9.38
N PHE A 449 16.68 -3.61 -10.52
CA PHE A 449 17.23 -4.32 -11.67
C PHE A 449 18.78 -4.31 -11.70
N SER A 450 19.41 -4.28 -10.54
CA SER A 450 20.87 -4.40 -10.40
C SER A 450 21.27 -5.78 -9.85
N THR A 451 22.37 -6.32 -10.38
CA THR A 451 23.03 -7.54 -9.87
C THR A 451 24.08 -7.26 -8.80
N ALA A 452 24.49 -5.99 -8.67
CA ALA A 452 25.41 -5.50 -7.64
C ALA A 452 25.11 -4.03 -7.34
N HIS A 453 24.58 -3.73 -6.15
CA HIS A 453 24.27 -2.36 -5.73
C HIS A 453 25.05 -2.01 -4.47
N ARG A 454 25.86 -0.93 -4.51
CA ARG A 454 26.71 -0.47 -3.40
C ARG A 454 27.59 -1.58 -2.78
N GLY A 455 28.03 -2.56 -3.58
CA GLY A 455 28.85 -3.69 -3.13
C GLY A 455 28.07 -4.90 -2.60
N SER A 456 26.75 -4.81 -2.48
CA SER A 456 25.88 -5.95 -2.12
C SER A 456 25.63 -6.85 -3.32
N ALA A 457 25.77 -8.16 -3.11
CA ALA A 457 25.49 -9.17 -4.13
C ALA A 457 23.98 -9.39 -4.35
N LEU A 458 23.61 -9.87 -5.54
CA LEU A 458 22.26 -10.30 -5.86
C LEU A 458 21.72 -11.32 -4.81
N PRO A 459 20.45 -11.20 -4.38
CA PRO A 459 19.83 -12.19 -3.51
C PRO A 459 19.85 -13.61 -4.10
N LEU A 460 20.32 -14.58 -3.31
CA LEU A 460 20.43 -16.00 -3.70
C LEU A 460 19.09 -16.56 -4.21
N ALA A 461 17.98 -16.16 -3.58
CA ALA A 461 16.63 -16.57 -3.96
C ALA A 461 16.27 -16.23 -5.41
N ILE A 462 16.73 -15.08 -5.92
CA ILE A 462 16.45 -14.65 -7.30
C ILE A 462 17.20 -15.54 -8.28
N LYS A 463 18.51 -15.71 -8.07
CA LYS A 463 19.36 -16.57 -8.91
C LYS A 463 18.83 -18.00 -8.92
N TYR A 464 18.58 -18.58 -7.74
CA TYR A 464 18.12 -19.97 -7.61
C TYR A 464 16.78 -20.22 -8.31
N MET A 465 15.81 -19.30 -8.17
CA MET A 465 14.50 -19.45 -8.81
C MET A 465 14.57 -19.17 -10.33
N PHE A 466 15.41 -18.25 -10.78
CA PHE A 466 15.58 -17.98 -12.22
C PHE A 466 16.28 -19.14 -12.93
N ASP A 467 17.29 -19.75 -12.31
CA ASP A 467 17.93 -20.97 -12.81
C ASP A 467 16.92 -22.11 -12.90
N PHE A 468 16.09 -22.31 -11.86
CA PHE A 468 15.00 -23.28 -11.92
C PHE A 468 14.06 -23.05 -13.10
N LEU A 469 13.65 -21.80 -13.37
CA LEU A 469 12.79 -21.49 -14.52
C LEU A 469 13.48 -21.75 -15.87
N ASP A 470 14.77 -21.47 -15.97
CA ASP A 470 15.57 -21.77 -17.15
C ASP A 470 15.68 -23.30 -17.37
N GLU A 471 15.97 -24.07 -16.31
CA GLU A 471 15.99 -25.54 -16.34
C GLU A 471 14.64 -26.14 -16.76
N GLN A 472 13.53 -25.59 -16.27
CA GLN A 472 12.19 -26.02 -16.68
C GLN A 472 11.95 -25.71 -18.17
N ALA A 473 12.38 -24.54 -18.65
CA ALA A 473 12.29 -24.22 -20.08
C ALA A 473 13.12 -25.19 -20.93
N ASP A 474 14.33 -25.54 -20.48
CA ASP A 474 15.22 -26.51 -21.14
C ASP A 474 14.62 -27.93 -21.17
N LYS A 475 14.08 -28.40 -20.04
CA LYS A 475 13.37 -29.69 -19.93
C LYS A 475 12.24 -29.82 -20.97
N HIS A 476 11.55 -28.72 -21.26
CA HIS A 476 10.46 -28.66 -22.24
C HIS A 476 10.90 -28.20 -23.64
N SER A 477 12.21 -28.09 -23.91
CA SER A 477 12.77 -27.66 -25.20
C SER A 477 12.28 -26.28 -25.66
N ILE A 478 12.05 -25.35 -24.71
CA ILE A 478 11.64 -23.98 -24.97
C ILE A 478 12.91 -23.12 -25.15
N SER A 479 13.25 -22.85 -26.42
CA SER A 479 14.38 -22.00 -26.80
C SER A 479 14.05 -20.52 -26.98
N ASP A 480 12.76 -20.14 -27.01
CA ASP A 480 12.32 -18.75 -27.13
C ASP A 480 12.68 -17.96 -25.85
N SER A 481 13.61 -17.02 -25.98
CA SER A 481 14.08 -16.15 -24.89
C SER A 481 12.96 -15.31 -24.30
N ASP A 482 11.96 -14.92 -25.09
CA ASP A 482 10.84 -14.12 -24.60
C ASP A 482 9.97 -14.91 -23.63
N VAL A 483 9.86 -16.23 -23.80
CA VAL A 483 9.11 -17.08 -22.87
C VAL A 483 9.79 -17.07 -21.51
N ARG A 484 11.11 -17.28 -21.48
CA ARG A 484 11.91 -17.24 -20.24
C ARG A 484 11.86 -15.87 -19.58
N HIS A 485 12.00 -14.80 -20.37
CA HIS A 485 11.82 -13.42 -19.90
C HIS A 485 10.44 -13.21 -19.26
N THR A 486 9.39 -13.69 -19.92
CA THR A 486 8.02 -13.57 -19.43
C THR A 486 7.81 -14.35 -18.13
N TRP A 487 8.36 -15.57 -18.02
CA TRP A 487 8.27 -16.36 -16.79
C TRP A 487 8.98 -15.67 -15.62
N LYS A 488 10.21 -15.16 -15.84
CA LYS A 488 10.97 -14.38 -14.86
C LYS A 488 10.23 -13.11 -14.44
N SER A 489 9.61 -12.41 -15.40
CA SER A 489 8.82 -11.21 -15.14
C SER A 489 7.56 -11.51 -14.32
N ASN A 490 6.82 -12.54 -14.72
CA ASN A 490 5.59 -12.97 -14.06
C ASN A 490 5.82 -13.53 -12.65
N CYS A 491 7.00 -14.10 -12.37
CA CYS A 491 7.27 -14.73 -11.08
C CYS A 491 7.74 -13.73 -10.01
N LEU A 492 8.53 -12.70 -10.39
CA LEU A 492 9.17 -11.79 -9.44
C LEU A 492 8.69 -10.35 -9.57
N PRO A 493 9.08 -9.54 -10.59
CA PRO A 493 8.76 -8.13 -10.60
C PRO A 493 7.25 -7.85 -10.65
N LEU A 494 6.48 -8.61 -11.43
CA LEU A 494 5.03 -8.41 -11.56
C LEU A 494 4.21 -8.95 -10.36
N ARG A 495 4.86 -9.55 -9.36
CA ARG A 495 4.23 -10.13 -8.18
C ARG A 495 4.70 -9.46 -6.90
N PHE A 496 6.00 -9.52 -6.67
CA PHE A 496 6.63 -9.00 -5.48
C PHE A 496 6.85 -7.49 -5.60
N TRP A 497 7.63 -7.05 -6.59
CA TRP A 497 8.04 -5.63 -6.69
C TRP A 497 6.88 -4.68 -6.97
N VAL A 498 5.97 -5.02 -7.90
CA VAL A 498 4.75 -4.23 -8.14
C VAL A 498 3.93 -4.07 -6.86
N ASN A 499 3.80 -5.15 -6.06
CA ASN A 499 3.04 -5.10 -4.83
C ASN A 499 3.70 -4.19 -3.78
N VAL A 500 5.03 -4.26 -3.64
CA VAL A 500 5.82 -3.42 -2.73
C VAL A 500 5.81 -1.95 -3.16
N ILE A 501 5.96 -1.66 -4.46
CA ILE A 501 5.90 -0.29 -5.01
C ILE A 501 4.53 0.33 -4.76
N LYS A 502 3.44 -0.42 -5.02
CA LYS A 502 2.08 0.08 -4.77
C LYS A 502 1.77 0.22 -3.28
N ASN A 503 2.39 -0.59 -2.43
CA ASN A 503 2.09 -0.69 -1.01
C ASN A 503 3.35 -0.51 -0.15
N PRO A 504 3.99 0.68 -0.17
CA PRO A 504 5.16 0.94 0.66
C PRO A 504 4.84 0.83 2.16
N GLN A 505 3.57 1.00 2.56
CA GLN A 505 3.13 0.75 3.94
C GLN A 505 3.22 -0.73 4.35
N PHE A 506 3.52 -1.67 3.43
CA PHE A 506 3.86 -3.05 3.82
C PHE A 506 5.29 -3.16 4.32
N VAL A 507 6.18 -2.24 3.95
CA VAL A 507 7.59 -2.23 4.31
C VAL A 507 7.88 -1.21 5.41
N PHE A 508 7.18 -0.07 5.40
CA PHE A 508 7.41 1.04 6.34
C PHE A 508 6.20 1.34 7.20
N ASP A 509 6.45 1.85 8.41
CA ASP A 509 5.40 2.40 9.27
C ASP A 509 5.04 3.83 8.85
N ILE A 510 4.27 3.90 7.77
CA ILE A 510 3.84 5.13 7.10
C ILE A 510 2.34 5.08 6.81
N HIS A 511 1.76 6.26 6.59
CA HIS A 511 0.40 6.41 6.08
C HIS A 511 0.38 6.76 4.60
N LYS A 512 -0.20 5.87 3.79
CA LYS A 512 -0.42 6.10 2.36
C LYS A 512 -1.81 6.71 2.14
N ASN A 513 -1.85 8.01 1.84
CA ASN A 513 -3.10 8.69 1.46
C ASN A 513 -3.54 8.35 0.02
N SER A 514 -4.77 8.71 -0.34
CA SER A 514 -5.38 8.33 -1.64
C SER A 514 -4.64 8.87 -2.85
N ILE A 515 -4.12 10.10 -2.80
CA ILE A 515 -3.40 10.69 -3.93
C ILE A 515 -2.03 10.02 -4.13
N THR A 516 -1.33 9.71 -3.04
CA THR A 516 -0.06 8.98 -3.08
C THR A 516 -0.25 7.58 -3.66
N ASP A 517 -1.34 6.88 -3.29
CA ASP A 517 -1.71 5.58 -3.87
C ASP A 517 -1.93 5.66 -5.40
N ALA A 518 -2.60 6.71 -5.88
CA ALA A 518 -2.82 6.92 -7.30
C ALA A 518 -1.50 7.16 -8.06
N CYS A 519 -0.60 7.97 -7.51
CA CYS A 519 0.72 8.23 -8.10
C CYS A 519 1.61 6.97 -8.11
N LEU A 520 1.67 6.22 -7.00
CA LEU A 520 2.41 4.96 -6.93
C LEU A 520 1.84 3.91 -7.89
N SER A 521 0.53 3.92 -8.15
CA SER A 521 -0.09 3.05 -9.16
C SER A 521 0.38 3.38 -10.58
N VAL A 522 0.60 4.66 -10.91
CA VAL A 522 1.20 5.06 -12.18
C VAL A 522 2.65 4.56 -12.29
N VAL A 523 3.46 4.76 -11.25
CA VAL A 523 4.86 4.27 -11.23
C VAL A 523 4.90 2.75 -11.36
N ALA A 524 4.06 2.03 -10.62
CA ALA A 524 3.96 0.58 -10.71
C ALA A 524 3.53 0.10 -12.10
N GLN A 525 2.64 0.83 -12.79
CA GLN A 525 2.28 0.50 -14.16
C GLN A 525 3.44 0.71 -15.13
N THR A 526 4.21 1.80 -14.99
CA THR A 526 5.45 1.99 -15.76
C THR A 526 6.46 0.88 -15.50
N PHE A 527 6.62 0.44 -14.25
CA PHE A 527 7.46 -0.70 -13.88
C PHE A 527 6.99 -1.98 -14.58
N MET A 528 5.69 -2.27 -14.59
CA MET A 528 5.12 -3.43 -15.29
C MET A 528 5.38 -3.36 -16.80
N ASP A 529 5.21 -2.19 -17.41
CA ASP A 529 5.43 -1.99 -18.84
C ASP A 529 6.90 -2.21 -19.22
N SER A 530 7.84 -1.91 -18.31
CA SER A 530 9.27 -2.16 -18.50
C SER A 530 9.64 -3.65 -18.52
N CYS A 531 8.86 -4.50 -17.85
CA CYS A 531 9.07 -5.95 -17.87
C CYS A 531 8.46 -6.64 -19.10
N SER A 532 7.66 -5.95 -19.89
CA SER A 532 6.97 -6.55 -21.04
C SER A 532 7.88 -6.74 -22.25
N THR A 533 7.79 -7.90 -22.91
CA THR A 533 8.43 -8.16 -24.21
C THR A 533 7.64 -7.56 -25.38
N SER A 534 6.41 -7.12 -25.16
CA SER A 534 5.56 -6.58 -26.22
C SER A 534 5.99 -5.18 -26.65
N GLU A 535 5.93 -4.89 -27.96
CA GLU A 535 6.21 -3.55 -28.48
C GLU A 535 5.28 -2.49 -27.88
N HIS A 536 5.87 -1.33 -27.61
CA HIS A 536 5.19 -0.22 -26.99
C HIS A 536 4.43 0.61 -28.04
N LYS A 537 3.30 0.09 -28.54
CA LYS A 537 2.45 0.81 -29.51
C LYS A 537 1.73 1.97 -28.82
N LEU A 538 2.00 3.19 -29.28
CA LEU A 538 1.37 4.43 -28.83
C LEU A 538 0.40 4.93 -29.88
N GLY A 539 -0.77 5.34 -29.42
CA GLY A 539 -1.82 5.94 -30.23
C GLY A 539 -2.55 7.01 -29.44
N LYS A 540 -3.48 7.71 -30.09
CA LYS A 540 -4.27 8.79 -29.44
C LYS A 540 -5.10 8.30 -28.25
N ASP A 541 -5.50 7.03 -28.28
CA ASP A 541 -6.29 6.38 -27.21
C ASP A 541 -5.42 5.65 -26.18
N SER A 542 -4.09 5.87 -26.19
CA SER A 542 -3.21 5.29 -25.17
C SER A 542 -3.45 5.97 -23.82
N PRO A 543 -3.50 5.20 -22.72
CA PRO A 543 -3.63 5.76 -21.37
C PRO A 543 -2.55 6.80 -21.06
N SER A 544 -2.89 7.84 -20.31
CA SER A 544 -1.95 8.95 -20.03
C SER A 544 -0.67 8.53 -19.32
N ASN A 545 -0.73 7.59 -18.38
CA ASN A 545 0.47 7.03 -17.75
C ASN A 545 1.43 6.40 -18.77
N LYS A 546 0.88 5.75 -19.81
CA LYS A 546 1.66 5.14 -20.89
C LYS A 546 2.32 6.21 -21.77
N LEU A 547 1.63 7.31 -22.02
CA LEU A 547 2.17 8.46 -22.75
C LEU A 547 3.25 9.21 -21.95
N LEU A 548 3.08 9.35 -20.64
CA LEU A 548 4.00 10.08 -19.77
C LEU A 548 5.40 9.45 -19.70
N TYR A 549 5.49 8.13 -19.69
CA TYR A 549 6.76 7.38 -19.60
C TYR A 549 7.20 6.72 -20.90
N ALA A 550 6.54 7.05 -22.02
CA ALA A 550 6.78 6.44 -23.34
C ALA A 550 8.26 6.44 -23.77
N LYS A 551 9.00 7.51 -23.44
CA LYS A 551 10.42 7.66 -23.80
C LYS A 551 11.37 6.91 -22.87
N ASP A 552 10.96 6.67 -21.63
CA ASP A 552 11.80 6.04 -20.60
C ASP A 552 11.69 4.50 -20.66
N ILE A 553 10.50 3.99 -21.02
CA ILE A 553 10.22 2.55 -21.06
C ILE A 553 11.21 1.75 -21.91
N PRO A 554 11.65 2.18 -23.11
CA PRO A 554 12.69 1.47 -23.86
C PRO A 554 14.01 1.33 -23.08
N ASN A 555 14.41 2.35 -22.30
CA ASN A 555 15.61 2.29 -21.48
C ASN A 555 15.43 1.31 -20.31
N TYR A 556 14.28 1.34 -19.64
CA TYR A 556 13.98 0.39 -18.57
C TYR A 556 13.91 -1.06 -19.08
N LYS A 557 13.34 -1.30 -20.27
CA LYS A 557 13.37 -2.62 -20.91
C LYS A 557 14.80 -3.12 -21.11
N ASN A 558 15.71 -2.26 -21.57
CA ASN A 558 17.13 -2.61 -21.70
C ASN A 558 17.77 -2.96 -20.34
N TRP A 559 17.36 -2.30 -19.25
CA TRP A 559 17.83 -2.65 -17.91
C TRP A 559 17.33 -4.03 -17.49
N VAL A 560 16.05 -4.35 -17.72
CA VAL A 560 15.46 -5.66 -17.42
C VAL A 560 16.12 -6.78 -18.22
N GLU A 561 16.32 -6.57 -19.53
CA GLU A 561 16.99 -7.54 -20.41
C GLU A 561 18.43 -7.81 -19.95
N ARG A 562 19.18 -6.74 -19.63
CA ARG A 562 20.53 -6.85 -19.07
C ARG A 562 20.52 -7.60 -17.74
N TYR A 563 19.61 -7.25 -16.83
CA TYR A 563 19.47 -7.88 -15.53
C TYR A 563 19.28 -9.39 -15.65
N TYR A 564 18.36 -9.86 -16.52
CA TYR A 564 18.15 -11.29 -16.74
C TYR A 564 19.35 -11.96 -17.41
N SER A 565 19.99 -11.30 -18.38
CA SER A 565 21.20 -11.82 -19.02
C SER A 565 22.35 -11.96 -18.00
N ASP A 566 22.56 -10.99 -17.14
CA ASP A 566 23.66 -11.00 -16.17
C ASP A 566 23.44 -12.10 -15.13
N ILE A 567 22.20 -12.27 -14.64
CA ILE A 567 21.85 -13.37 -13.71
C ILE A 567 22.11 -14.74 -14.34
N SER A 568 21.76 -14.94 -15.61
CA SER A 568 22.01 -16.22 -16.30
C SER A 568 23.50 -16.55 -16.45
N ARG A 569 24.38 -15.53 -16.46
CA ARG A 569 25.84 -15.69 -16.56
C ARG A 569 26.50 -15.95 -15.21
N MET A 570 25.81 -15.67 -14.10
CA MET A 570 26.32 -15.97 -12.77
C MET A 570 26.44 -17.48 -12.55
N SER A 571 27.42 -17.89 -11.74
CA SER A 571 27.57 -19.28 -11.33
C SER A 571 26.28 -19.81 -10.69
N ALA A 572 25.89 -21.02 -11.09
CA ALA A 572 24.76 -21.71 -10.47
C ALA A 572 25.01 -21.91 -8.97
N ILE A 573 23.94 -21.76 -8.18
CA ILE A 573 23.99 -21.98 -6.73
C ILE A 573 23.80 -23.48 -6.51
N SER A 574 24.69 -24.11 -5.75
CA SER A 574 24.53 -25.52 -5.40
C SER A 574 23.33 -25.73 -4.49
N ASP A 575 22.66 -26.89 -4.58
CA ASP A 575 21.56 -27.22 -3.67
C ASP A 575 22.03 -27.21 -2.20
N GLN A 576 23.29 -27.57 -1.93
CA GLN A 576 23.87 -27.53 -0.59
C GLN A 576 23.96 -26.10 -0.04
N ASP A 577 24.47 -25.15 -0.84
CA ASP A 577 24.58 -23.75 -0.43
C ASP A 577 23.20 -23.12 -0.23
N MET A 578 22.26 -23.44 -1.11
CA MET A 578 20.88 -22.96 -0.98
C MET A 578 20.20 -23.55 0.26
N SER A 579 20.36 -24.84 0.53
CA SER A 579 19.86 -25.47 1.76
C SER A 579 20.46 -24.85 3.00
N ALA A 580 21.77 -24.57 3.03
CA ALA A 580 22.42 -23.89 4.15
C ALA A 580 21.85 -22.48 4.38
N TYR A 581 21.64 -21.71 3.31
CA TYR A 581 20.99 -20.39 3.37
C TYR A 581 19.56 -20.49 3.91
N LEU A 582 18.74 -21.43 3.40
CA LEU A 582 17.35 -21.62 3.83
C LEU A 582 17.24 -22.09 5.28
N ALA A 583 18.16 -22.94 5.74
CA ALA A 583 18.24 -23.36 7.13
C ALA A 583 18.53 -22.18 8.06
N GLU A 584 19.44 -21.28 7.66
CA GLU A 584 19.71 -20.06 8.43
C GLU A 584 18.51 -19.10 8.44
N GLN A 585 17.83 -18.91 7.31
CA GLN A 585 16.59 -18.12 7.26
C GLN A 585 15.48 -18.71 8.16
N SER A 586 15.37 -20.03 8.20
CA SER A 586 14.44 -20.74 9.08
C SER A 586 14.77 -20.47 10.55
N ARG A 587 16.05 -20.60 10.92
CA ARG A 587 16.53 -20.37 12.30
C ARG A 587 16.31 -18.94 12.77
N LEU A 588 16.54 -17.94 11.91
CA LEU A 588 16.34 -16.52 12.23
C LEU A 588 14.86 -16.17 12.48
N HIS A 589 13.94 -16.92 11.90
CA HIS A 589 12.51 -16.58 11.89
C HIS A 589 11.59 -17.63 12.52
N VAL A 590 12.12 -18.69 13.14
CA VAL A 590 11.34 -19.81 13.69
C VAL A 590 10.27 -19.39 14.71
N ASN A 591 10.55 -18.37 15.53
CA ASN A 591 9.63 -17.88 16.57
C ASN A 591 8.82 -16.65 16.13
N GLN A 592 8.86 -16.29 14.84
CA GLN A 592 8.20 -15.09 14.32
C GLN A 592 6.71 -15.30 14.05
N PHE A 593 6.20 -16.54 14.00
CA PHE A 593 4.79 -16.84 13.76
C PHE A 593 4.29 -17.95 14.66
N ASN A 594 3.01 -17.93 15.03
CA ASN A 594 2.41 -19.03 15.77
C ASN A 594 2.01 -20.15 14.78
N SER A 595 2.89 -21.13 14.61
CA SER A 595 2.64 -22.29 13.75
C SER A 595 1.37 -23.06 14.15
N MET A 596 1.05 -23.13 15.45
CA MET A 596 -0.14 -23.82 15.93
C MET A 596 -1.43 -23.15 15.43
N SER A 597 -1.45 -21.82 15.42
CA SER A 597 -2.57 -21.04 14.87
C SER A 597 -2.72 -21.25 13.37
N ALA A 598 -1.61 -21.26 12.63
CA ALA A 598 -1.63 -21.56 11.20
C ALA A 598 -2.15 -22.99 10.93
N LEU A 599 -1.69 -23.98 11.70
CA LEU A 599 -2.15 -25.37 11.60
C LEU A 599 -3.65 -25.49 11.87
N HIS A 600 -4.16 -24.79 12.88
CA HIS A 600 -5.58 -24.76 13.22
C HIS A 600 -6.42 -24.20 12.06
N GLU A 601 -6.00 -23.08 11.48
CA GLU A 601 -6.68 -22.48 10.33
C GLU A 601 -6.62 -23.39 9.09
N ILE A 602 -5.48 -24.06 8.83
CA ILE A 602 -5.37 -25.05 7.73
C ILE A 602 -6.31 -26.24 7.99
N TYR A 603 -6.45 -26.69 9.23
CA TYR A 603 -7.30 -27.82 9.58
C TYR A 603 -8.78 -27.56 9.25
N SER A 604 -9.24 -26.31 9.22
CA SER A 604 -10.60 -25.97 8.75
C SER A 604 -10.86 -26.45 7.31
N TYR A 605 -9.83 -26.45 6.44
CA TYR A 605 -9.91 -26.99 5.08
C TYR A 605 -9.91 -28.52 5.05
N ILE A 606 -9.24 -29.18 6.01
CA ILE A 606 -9.33 -30.64 6.19
C ILE A 606 -10.77 -31.03 6.53
N VAL A 607 -11.41 -30.32 7.45
CA VAL A 607 -12.81 -30.58 7.84
C VAL A 607 -13.75 -30.37 6.66
N LYS A 608 -13.55 -29.29 5.90
CA LYS A 608 -14.40 -28.93 4.77
C LYS A 608 -14.33 -29.91 3.59
N TYR A 609 -13.16 -30.48 3.31
CA TYR A 609 -12.91 -31.35 2.16
C TYR A 609 -12.44 -32.75 2.57
N LYS A 610 -12.94 -33.22 3.72
CA LYS A 610 -12.48 -34.45 4.39
C LYS A 610 -12.53 -35.66 3.47
N ASP A 611 -13.67 -35.88 2.82
CA ASP A 611 -13.90 -37.10 2.03
C ASP A 611 -13.04 -37.11 0.75
N GLU A 612 -12.87 -35.96 0.10
CA GLU A 612 -12.03 -35.81 -1.08
C GLU A 612 -10.55 -36.06 -0.73
N ILE A 613 -10.08 -35.50 0.39
CA ILE A 613 -8.69 -35.66 0.84
C ILE A 613 -8.41 -37.11 1.22
N LEU A 614 -9.27 -37.75 2.01
CA LEU A 614 -9.11 -39.15 2.40
C LEU A 614 -9.15 -40.08 1.16
N SER A 615 -10.02 -39.77 0.19
CA SER A 615 -10.10 -40.51 -1.07
C SER A 615 -8.85 -40.33 -1.93
N ALA A 616 -8.29 -39.11 -1.99
CA ALA A 616 -7.06 -38.84 -2.72
C ALA A 616 -5.85 -39.55 -2.10
N LEU A 617 -5.73 -39.55 -0.77
CA LEU A 617 -4.68 -40.26 -0.04
C LEU A 617 -4.76 -41.78 -0.19
N GLU A 618 -5.96 -42.33 -0.40
CA GLU A 618 -6.14 -43.77 -0.70
C GLU A 618 -5.71 -44.11 -2.13
N ARG A 619 -5.92 -43.20 -3.08
CA ARG A 619 -5.54 -43.41 -4.49
C ARG A 619 -4.04 -43.27 -4.71
N ASP A 620 -3.40 -42.33 -4.02
CA ASP A 620 -1.96 -42.08 -4.17
C ASP A 620 -1.11 -43.22 -3.57
N GLU A 621 -0.25 -43.82 -4.40
CA GLU A 621 0.53 -45.00 -4.00
C GLU A 621 1.55 -44.69 -2.90
N GLN A 622 2.20 -43.53 -2.97
CA GLN A 622 3.21 -43.12 -2.00
C GLN A 622 2.56 -42.76 -0.65
N ALA A 623 1.37 -42.17 -0.69
CA ALA A 623 0.55 -41.90 0.49
C ALA A 623 0.12 -43.20 1.20
N ARG A 624 -0.28 -44.23 0.44
CA ARG A 624 -0.57 -45.56 0.98
C ARG A 624 0.66 -46.21 1.62
N ARG A 625 1.82 -46.19 0.95
CA ARG A 625 3.08 -46.72 1.51
C ARG A 625 3.44 -46.09 2.87
N GLN A 626 3.15 -44.81 3.04
CA GLN A 626 3.41 -44.07 4.29
C GLN A 626 2.25 -44.08 5.30
N ARG A 627 1.15 -44.77 4.98
CA ARG A 627 -0.10 -44.84 5.77
C ARG A 627 -0.67 -43.46 6.12
N LEU A 628 -0.60 -42.51 5.17
CA LEU A 628 -0.97 -41.11 5.42
C LEU A 628 -2.47 -40.93 5.69
N ARG A 629 -3.33 -41.72 5.04
CA ARG A 629 -4.77 -41.73 5.29
C ARG A 629 -5.08 -42.03 6.76
N SER A 630 -4.59 -43.16 7.27
CA SER A 630 -4.82 -43.60 8.66
C SER A 630 -4.27 -42.58 9.68
N LYS A 631 -3.14 -41.93 9.38
CA LYS A 631 -2.61 -40.85 10.23
C LYS A 631 -3.51 -39.62 10.23
N LEU A 632 -4.10 -39.26 9.08
CA LEU A 632 -5.05 -38.15 9.03
C LEU A 632 -6.35 -38.49 9.77
N GLU A 633 -6.85 -39.71 9.63
CA GLU A 633 -8.01 -40.20 10.41
C GLU A 633 -7.73 -40.11 11.92
N GLN A 634 -6.53 -40.51 12.37
CA GLN A 634 -6.11 -40.35 13.76
C GLN A 634 -6.12 -38.88 14.24
N VAL A 635 -5.67 -37.94 13.41
CA VAL A 635 -5.74 -36.50 13.70
C VAL A 635 -7.19 -36.07 13.87
N ILE A 636 -8.07 -36.48 12.94
CA ILE A 636 -9.49 -36.12 12.94
C ILE A 636 -10.20 -36.68 14.17
N ASP A 637 -9.96 -37.94 14.52
CA ASP A 637 -10.55 -38.57 15.70
C ASP A 637 -10.06 -37.90 16.98
N THR A 638 -8.78 -37.57 17.06
CA THR A 638 -8.21 -36.86 18.22
C THR A 638 -8.79 -35.45 18.35
N MET A 639 -9.09 -34.76 17.24
CA MET A 639 -9.80 -33.48 17.25
C MET A 639 -11.25 -33.60 17.71
N ALA A 640 -11.95 -34.65 17.28
CA ALA A 640 -13.34 -34.87 17.66
C ALA A 640 -13.48 -35.17 19.17
N LEU A 641 -12.48 -35.79 19.80
CA LEU A 641 -12.42 -36.03 21.25
C LEU A 641 -12.21 -34.75 22.08
N ALA A 642 -11.98 -33.60 21.43
CA ALA A 642 -11.78 -32.31 22.07
C ALA A 642 -12.96 -31.33 21.88
N SER A 643 -13.93 -31.70 21.05
CA SER A 643 -15.21 -31.01 20.86
C SER A 643 -16.25 -31.55 21.84
#